data_AF-A0A0B7NA37-F1
#
_entry.id   AF-A0A0B7NA37-F1
#
_cell.length_a   1.000
_cell.length_b   1.000
_cell.length_c   1.000
_cell.angle_alpha   90.00
_cell.angle_beta   90.00
_cell.angle_gamma   90.00
#
_symmetry.space_group_name_H-M   'P 1'
#
loop_
_entity.id
_entity.type
_entity.pdbx_description
1 polymer ?
#
loop_
_entity_poly.entity_id
_entity_poly.type
_entity_poly.pdbx_seq_one_letter_code
_entity_poly.pdbx_strand_id
1 'polypeptide(L)'
;MNTSSSSAPMCVDVLGLINESRMTYGLRHQDYQRYRYSKMCPNDNSFINFVYFPSSEYCTNRVRRLRQILKLTQSNNKTTNIRKPLPQEFNDARFLHLGVYETERAWAFAMELKQEGANNMETRHRHHMAKRLKRASQHAQALYTLSQEQNVDFRTVLDIKAYASLMKAYLHFEQQQWQEAMGQFIESRTVYEKFATANSTAEQEALCYSAIDEIDPNIRFCAYKLQLSDGQDIEGIVGKHQSPDMDQLKEQLAKISEDKSRQQSLKTLTWRDKDFTIKDQVLAQAVLKAQDTKASIQTSDASAFDAVLSAWTEADKIAKKALKEDKEATAKVTSSKSAKATQDLNNLFTYIEYNLFGSCIERNVCLVESAAEMKPQQCVKLYDDILKNLEYIWELPLVKDDMSLDGELNVLSLYYKGCRCVQVASAYNSMKKTPESLAIYQRGQTYAAQARQALSQIRSFAQDALLKVNEGNLGDLEQSIRSGVWKSRAAWYLENGSDDSDEQQVSQKMQKLDLNTTTTLLEHLDDYPSTIDPQRLVDFPPKFQPVACKPFYFDLAANFVKYPEESLAARTGKSAGAAGSGFWGIFGRNHAWLEGKLTEEQISSLTPEQLENYKSQLVYNKEHKGHESQHELMAIILLFALFASQFLILWWKKRHYKSYQAVSLGGLYIFPMLFGFYAEWHRFLVVWTLYSVLNGYVIYKASRKPLEAMTPRMVYKWFTVVYNASFVVGLIGYAMILIAFFGIAEVFSAGSEFIQVGILMLSYGLYFGVLGRDFVEICTDRMAATIGYYSEDGLPNKYLGEGICAVCGHATSIGHPASLTTDPNQRPMFSDDPVHQLTCKHVFHEKCIRGWVMIGKKDICPYCKEKVDLKQFKRNPWDTQQQLYLNLLDGVRYLVVWQPIIFGAVQLAYYVFGLD
;
A
#
# COMPACT_ATOMS: atom_id res chain seq x y z
N MET A 1 -21.49 -61.52 11.94
CA MET A 1 -20.44 -60.69 11.32
C MET A 1 -20.88 -59.25 11.42
N ASN A 2 -20.32 -58.47 12.35
CA ASN A 2 -20.62 -57.05 12.45
C ASN A 2 -19.53 -56.28 11.70
N THR A 3 -19.95 -55.47 10.72
CA THR A 3 -19.06 -54.60 9.96
C THR A 3 -18.55 -53.47 10.85
N SER A 4 -17.34 -53.59 11.36
CA SER A 4 -16.64 -52.49 12.02
C SER A 4 -16.31 -51.42 10.99
N SER A 5 -17.10 -50.34 10.96
CA SER A 5 -16.79 -49.15 10.19
C SER A 5 -15.47 -48.56 10.67
N SER A 6 -14.42 -48.62 9.85
CA SER A 6 -13.13 -47.99 10.13
C SER A 6 -13.31 -46.47 10.21
N SER A 7 -13.33 -45.92 11.41
CA SER A 7 -13.37 -44.47 11.59
C SER A 7 -12.06 -43.85 11.11
N ALA A 8 -12.17 -42.80 10.29
CA ALA A 8 -11.01 -42.04 9.86
C ALA A 8 -10.25 -41.49 11.09
N PRO A 9 -8.90 -41.51 11.07
CA PRO A 9 -8.10 -41.04 12.20
C PRO A 9 -8.31 -39.54 12.46
N MET A 10 -8.22 -39.13 13.72
CA MET A 10 -8.33 -37.72 14.09
C MET A 10 -7.11 -36.94 13.57
N CYS A 11 -7.36 -35.88 12.80
CA CYS A 11 -6.31 -35.01 12.25
C CYS A 11 -6.47 -33.58 12.80
N VAL A 12 -5.37 -32.97 13.25
CA VAL A 12 -5.29 -31.59 13.75
C VAL A 12 -3.94 -31.00 13.36
N ASP A 13 -3.96 -29.89 12.64
CA ASP A 13 -2.79 -29.02 12.48
C ASP A 13 -2.66 -28.13 13.71
N VAL A 14 -1.78 -28.51 14.64
CA VAL A 14 -1.52 -27.78 15.89
C VAL A 14 -0.81 -26.48 15.57
N LEU A 15 0.17 -26.49 14.67
CA LEU A 15 0.96 -25.31 14.32
C LEU A 15 0.10 -24.20 13.70
N GLY A 16 -0.76 -24.54 12.72
CA GLY A 16 -1.72 -23.59 12.15
C GLY A 16 -2.73 -23.11 13.18
N LEU A 17 -3.30 -24.03 13.99
CA LEU A 17 -4.28 -23.70 15.03
C LEU A 17 -3.72 -22.71 16.08
N ILE A 18 -2.48 -22.90 16.55
CA ILE A 18 -1.87 -21.96 17.50
C ILE A 18 -1.53 -20.64 16.82
N ASN A 19 -1.00 -20.61 15.59
CA ASN A 19 -0.63 -19.36 14.93
C ASN A 19 -1.87 -18.50 14.62
N GLU A 20 -2.91 -19.07 14.02
CA GLU A 20 -4.19 -18.39 13.79
C GLU A 20 -4.75 -17.84 15.11
N SER A 21 -4.74 -18.66 16.17
CA SER A 21 -5.24 -18.26 17.49
C SER A 21 -4.42 -17.12 18.11
N ARG A 22 -3.09 -17.17 18.05
CA ARG A 22 -2.19 -16.16 18.60
C ARG A 22 -2.34 -14.82 17.86
N MET A 23 -2.28 -14.87 16.52
CA MET A 23 -2.37 -13.69 15.67
C MET A 23 -3.75 -13.01 15.74
N THR A 24 -4.83 -13.79 15.83
CA THR A 24 -6.21 -13.25 15.92
C THR A 24 -6.54 -12.67 17.30
N TYR A 25 -6.12 -13.33 18.38
CA TYR A 25 -6.65 -13.05 19.73
C TYR A 25 -5.69 -12.30 20.69
N GLY A 26 -4.59 -11.73 20.20
CA GLY A 26 -3.85 -10.68 20.94
C GLY A 26 -2.34 -10.59 20.67
N LEU A 27 -1.66 -11.69 20.31
CA LEU A 27 -0.19 -11.71 20.27
C LEU A 27 0.41 -10.89 19.13
N ARG A 28 -0.36 -10.55 18.08
CA ARG A 28 0.04 -9.54 17.08
C ARG A 28 0.41 -8.18 17.71
N HIS A 29 -0.10 -7.89 18.90
CA HIS A 29 0.22 -6.70 19.70
C HIS A 29 0.93 -7.03 21.02
N GLN A 30 1.51 -8.23 21.15
CA GLN A 30 2.15 -8.76 22.37
C GLN A 30 1.23 -8.78 23.61
N ASP A 31 -0.09 -8.86 23.41
CA ASP A 31 -1.08 -8.92 24.49
C ASP A 31 -1.36 -10.38 24.91
N TYR A 32 -0.48 -10.90 25.77
CA TYR A 32 -0.62 -12.25 26.34
C TYR A 32 -1.81 -12.37 27.32
N GLN A 33 -2.21 -11.27 27.96
CA GLN A 33 -3.30 -11.24 28.94
C GLN A 33 -4.65 -11.53 28.27
N ARG A 34 -4.94 -10.84 27.16
CA ARG A 34 -6.14 -11.03 26.32
C ARG A 34 -6.23 -12.43 25.74
N TYR A 35 -5.09 -13.01 25.34
CA TYR A 35 -5.03 -14.38 24.86
C TYR A 35 -5.38 -15.41 25.95
N ARG A 36 -5.08 -15.12 27.23
CA ARG A 36 -5.10 -16.10 28.33
C ARG A 36 -6.37 -16.18 29.19
N TYR A 37 -6.79 -15.05 29.76
CA TYR A 37 -6.91 -14.90 31.23
C TYR A 37 -7.68 -15.96 32.05
N SER A 38 -7.15 -16.26 33.26
CA SER A 38 -7.92 -16.80 34.40
C SER A 38 -7.34 -16.30 35.74
N LYS A 39 -8.18 -15.86 36.69
CA LYS A 39 -7.78 -15.71 38.12
C LYS A 39 -8.28 -16.87 38.96
N MET A 40 -7.51 -17.17 39.99
CA MET A 40 -7.84 -18.09 41.08
C MET A 40 -8.01 -17.23 42.33
N CYS A 41 -9.10 -17.41 43.06
CA CYS A 41 -9.47 -16.55 44.18
C CYS A 41 -8.55 -16.77 45.39
N PRO A 42 -8.06 -15.71 46.06
CA PRO A 42 -7.73 -15.76 47.47
C PRO A 42 -9.03 -15.75 48.29
N ASN A 43 -9.10 -16.57 49.34
CA ASN A 43 -9.97 -16.23 50.47
C ASN A 43 -9.37 -15.00 51.16
N ASP A 44 -10.15 -13.95 51.37
CA ASP A 44 -10.11 -13.17 52.61
C ASP A 44 -11.29 -12.21 52.72
N ASN A 45 -11.82 -12.07 53.93
CA ASN A 45 -12.91 -11.15 54.27
C ASN A 45 -12.37 -9.70 54.33
N SER A 46 -12.72 -8.85 53.36
CA SER A 46 -12.72 -7.40 53.58
C SER A 46 -13.73 -6.67 52.69
N PHE A 47 -14.54 -5.81 53.31
CA PHE A 47 -15.59 -5.03 52.66
C PHE A 47 -15.01 -3.76 52.01
N ILE A 48 -14.67 -3.80 50.72
CA ILE A 48 -14.64 -2.60 49.85
C ILE A 48 -15.15 -3.00 48.45
N ASN A 49 -16.23 -2.37 47.98
CA ASN A 49 -16.89 -2.70 46.72
C ASN A 49 -16.12 -2.16 45.48
N PHE A 50 -15.14 -2.92 45.01
CA PHE A 50 -14.60 -2.83 43.64
C PHE A 50 -15.25 -3.91 42.76
N VAL A 51 -16.22 -3.52 41.91
CA VAL A 51 -16.88 -4.47 41.01
C VAL A 51 -16.03 -4.69 39.74
N TYR A 52 -15.55 -5.92 39.57
CA TYR A 52 -14.70 -6.36 38.47
C TYR A 52 -15.42 -6.28 37.09
N PHE A 53 -14.71 -5.78 36.07
CA PHE A 53 -15.18 -5.73 34.67
C PHE A 53 -14.97 -7.08 33.95
N PRO A 54 -15.84 -7.47 32.99
CA PRO A 54 -15.61 -8.59 32.09
C PRO A 54 -15.02 -8.15 30.73
N SER A 55 -13.70 -8.28 30.56
CA SER A 55 -13.01 -8.16 29.26
C SER A 55 -12.71 -9.55 28.67
N SER A 56 -12.71 -9.71 27.34
CA SER A 56 -12.80 -11.04 26.71
C SER A 56 -11.54 -11.91 26.82
N GLU A 57 -11.71 -13.14 27.30
CA GLU A 57 -10.62 -14.03 27.75
C GLU A 57 -10.52 -15.25 26.81
N TYR A 58 -9.62 -15.27 25.82
CA TYR A 58 -9.73 -16.26 24.72
C TYR A 58 -9.51 -17.73 25.14
N CYS A 59 -8.28 -18.13 25.50
CA CYS A 59 -7.96 -19.55 25.75
C CYS A 59 -8.77 -20.13 26.91
N THR A 60 -9.04 -19.36 27.97
CA THR A 60 -9.89 -19.84 29.08
C THR A 60 -11.34 -20.04 28.66
N ASN A 61 -11.95 -19.13 27.89
CA ASN A 61 -13.31 -19.37 27.39
C ASN A 61 -13.36 -20.45 26.32
N ARG A 62 -12.30 -20.63 25.51
CA ARG A 62 -12.17 -21.73 24.55
C ARG A 62 -12.14 -23.08 25.26
N VAL A 63 -11.29 -23.24 26.30
CA VAL A 63 -11.26 -24.41 27.18
C VAL A 63 -12.61 -24.65 27.87
N ARG A 64 -13.26 -23.60 28.39
CA ARG A 64 -14.58 -23.69 29.02
C ARG A 64 -15.66 -24.18 28.05
N ARG A 65 -15.74 -23.59 26.85
CA ARG A 65 -16.68 -23.99 25.80
C ARG A 65 -16.42 -25.41 25.30
N LEU A 66 -15.16 -25.78 25.07
CA LEU A 66 -14.80 -27.16 24.70
C LEU A 66 -15.22 -28.15 25.79
N ARG A 67 -14.96 -27.86 27.07
CA ARG A 67 -15.43 -28.71 28.19
C ARG A 67 -16.96 -28.78 28.29
N GLN A 68 -17.70 -27.73 27.94
CA GLN A 68 -19.16 -27.76 27.87
C GLN A 68 -19.66 -28.63 26.69
N ILE A 69 -19.13 -28.40 25.49
CA ILE A 69 -19.47 -29.14 24.26
C ILE A 69 -19.20 -30.64 24.42
N LEU A 70 -18.04 -30.99 25.00
CA LEU A 70 -17.61 -32.37 25.26
C LEU A 70 -18.24 -32.99 26.53
N LYS A 71 -19.19 -32.30 27.18
CA LYS A 71 -19.89 -32.76 28.41
C LYS A 71 -18.93 -33.18 29.53
N LEU A 72 -17.81 -32.44 29.66
CA LEU A 72 -16.76 -32.57 30.69
C LEU A 72 -16.96 -31.61 31.88
N THR A 73 -18.15 -31.03 32.04
CA THR A 73 -18.54 -30.18 33.17
C THR A 73 -19.34 -30.96 34.22
N GLN A 74 -19.20 -30.58 35.49
CA GLN A 74 -20.01 -31.05 36.61
C GLN A 74 -20.59 -29.86 37.39
N SER A 75 -21.62 -30.09 38.20
CA SER A 75 -22.11 -29.10 39.16
C SER A 75 -21.10 -28.89 40.27
N ASN A 76 -20.75 -27.64 40.57
CA ASN A 76 -19.83 -27.31 41.66
C ASN A 76 -20.55 -27.43 43.01
N ASN A 77 -20.24 -28.48 43.77
CA ASN A 77 -20.57 -28.52 45.20
C ASN A 77 -19.59 -27.63 45.98
N LYS A 78 -20.07 -27.02 47.08
CA LYS A 78 -19.31 -26.01 47.86
C LYS A 78 -17.96 -26.49 48.43
N THR A 79 -17.70 -27.80 48.43
CA THR A 79 -16.55 -28.42 49.12
C THR A 79 -15.45 -28.97 48.21
N THR A 80 -15.72 -29.31 46.93
CA THR A 80 -14.71 -29.91 46.03
C THR A 80 -14.88 -29.49 44.55
N ASN A 81 -13.83 -28.92 43.96
CA ASN A 81 -13.73 -28.66 42.51
C ASN A 81 -13.03 -29.83 41.81
N ILE A 82 -13.71 -30.98 41.67
CA ILE A 82 -13.16 -32.13 40.94
C ILE A 82 -13.39 -31.92 39.44
N ARG A 83 -12.34 -32.09 38.63
CA ARG A 83 -12.47 -32.10 37.16
C ARG A 83 -12.89 -33.50 36.71
N LYS A 84 -13.94 -33.60 35.90
CA LYS A 84 -14.29 -34.85 35.20
C LYS A 84 -13.10 -35.31 34.33
N PRO A 85 -12.66 -36.57 34.43
CA PRO A 85 -11.58 -37.11 33.59
C PRO A 85 -12.02 -37.20 32.12
N LEU A 86 -11.04 -37.37 31.23
CA LEU A 86 -11.28 -37.70 29.82
C LEU A 86 -11.83 -39.13 29.70
N PRO A 87 -12.62 -39.44 28.66
CA PRO A 87 -12.94 -40.83 28.31
C PRO A 87 -11.67 -41.63 28.00
N GLN A 88 -11.70 -42.96 28.22
CA GLN A 88 -10.58 -43.84 27.88
C GLN A 88 -10.32 -43.93 26.38
N GLU A 89 -11.37 -43.84 25.56
CA GLU A 89 -11.28 -43.76 24.11
C GLU A 89 -12.16 -42.62 23.58
N PHE A 90 -11.69 -41.86 22.61
CA PHE A 90 -12.46 -40.81 21.94
C PHE A 90 -12.08 -40.65 20.46
N ASN A 91 -13.05 -40.16 19.67
CA ASN A 91 -12.94 -40.02 18.22
C ASN A 91 -13.34 -38.60 17.72
N ASP A 92 -13.27 -37.59 18.59
CA ASP A 92 -13.53 -36.17 18.26
C ASP A 92 -12.23 -35.37 18.44
N ALA A 93 -11.71 -34.79 17.35
CA ALA A 93 -10.51 -33.96 17.34
C ALA A 93 -10.55 -32.78 18.34
N ARG A 94 -11.74 -32.35 18.77
CA ARG A 94 -11.92 -31.33 19.82
C ARG A 94 -11.32 -31.71 21.18
N PHE A 95 -11.13 -33.00 21.47
CA PHE A 95 -10.39 -33.44 22.66
C PHE A 95 -8.89 -33.08 22.56
N LEU A 96 -8.29 -33.16 21.37
CA LEU A 96 -6.92 -32.69 21.12
C LEU A 96 -6.84 -31.16 21.24
N HIS A 97 -7.79 -30.43 20.64
CA HIS A 97 -7.89 -28.96 20.78
C HIS A 97 -7.97 -28.53 22.26
N LEU A 98 -8.67 -29.29 23.10
CA LEU A 98 -8.75 -29.01 24.54
C LEU A 98 -7.35 -29.09 25.20
N GLY A 99 -6.53 -30.08 24.84
CA GLY A 99 -5.15 -30.19 25.33
C GLY A 99 -4.26 -29.03 24.85
N VAL A 100 -4.36 -28.66 23.57
CA VAL A 100 -3.63 -27.51 22.99
C VAL A 100 -3.98 -26.22 23.75
N TYR A 101 -5.26 -25.89 23.90
CA TYR A 101 -5.65 -24.66 24.60
C TYR A 101 -5.42 -24.69 26.12
N GLU A 102 -5.36 -25.86 26.77
CA GLU A 102 -4.92 -25.95 28.18
C GLU A 102 -3.41 -25.69 28.32
N THR A 103 -2.60 -26.06 27.32
CA THR A 103 -1.17 -25.76 27.23
C THR A 103 -0.93 -24.28 26.91
N GLU A 104 -1.52 -23.75 25.82
CA GLU A 104 -1.38 -22.35 25.41
C GLU A 104 -1.77 -21.38 26.54
N ARG A 105 -2.84 -21.68 27.30
CA ARG A 105 -3.22 -20.87 28.47
C ARG A 105 -2.14 -20.83 29.56
N ALA A 106 -1.41 -21.92 29.77
CA ALA A 106 -0.34 -21.99 30.76
C ALA A 106 0.94 -21.29 30.25
N TRP A 107 1.29 -21.49 28.98
CA TRP A 107 2.40 -20.82 28.30
C TRP A 107 2.20 -19.31 28.22
N ALA A 108 1.03 -18.84 27.80
CA ALA A 108 0.70 -17.41 27.75
C ALA A 108 0.81 -16.74 29.12
N PHE A 109 0.51 -17.46 30.22
CA PHE A 109 0.72 -16.92 31.57
C PHE A 109 2.20 -16.77 31.89
N ALA A 110 3.04 -17.71 31.47
CA ALA A 110 4.47 -17.56 31.64
C ALA A 110 5.01 -16.36 30.86
N MET A 111 4.57 -16.16 29.61
CA MET A 111 5.02 -15.02 28.79
C MET A 111 4.54 -13.67 29.33
N GLU A 112 3.30 -13.59 29.84
CA GLU A 112 2.80 -12.41 30.57
C GLU A 112 3.69 -12.09 31.79
N LEU A 113 3.96 -13.09 32.64
CA LEU A 113 4.84 -12.92 33.81
C LEU A 113 6.30 -12.60 33.43
N LYS A 114 6.76 -13.05 32.26
CA LYS A 114 8.08 -12.73 31.71
C LYS A 114 8.16 -11.27 31.28
N GLN A 115 7.09 -10.75 30.67
CA GLN A 115 6.99 -9.35 30.25
C GLN A 115 6.83 -8.40 31.45
N GLU A 116 6.03 -8.77 32.45
CA GLU A 116 5.94 -8.04 33.73
C GLU A 116 7.28 -8.01 34.47
N GLY A 117 7.93 -9.18 34.59
CA GLY A 117 9.23 -9.36 35.26
C GLY A 117 10.44 -8.79 34.50
N ALA A 118 10.27 -8.32 33.26
CA ALA A 118 11.30 -7.58 32.55
C ALA A 118 11.37 -6.11 33.02
N ASN A 119 10.25 -5.54 33.46
CA ASN A 119 10.17 -4.16 33.93
C ASN A 119 10.51 -4.04 35.43
N ASN A 120 10.17 -5.05 36.23
CA ASN A 120 10.44 -5.11 37.66
C ASN A 120 11.45 -6.21 37.96
N MET A 121 12.59 -5.88 38.57
CA MET A 121 13.68 -6.81 38.94
C MET A 121 13.29 -7.73 40.14
N GLU A 122 12.09 -8.30 40.11
CA GLU A 122 11.54 -9.14 41.17
C GLU A 122 11.70 -10.63 40.88
N THR A 123 12.57 -11.28 41.67
CA THR A 123 12.79 -12.74 41.68
C THR A 123 11.49 -13.56 41.80
N ARG A 124 10.43 -12.99 42.38
CA ARG A 124 9.11 -13.64 42.57
C ARG A 124 8.40 -13.93 41.24
N HIS A 125 8.42 -13.00 40.29
CA HIS A 125 7.79 -13.19 38.97
C HIS A 125 8.47 -14.31 38.19
N ARG A 126 9.81 -14.40 38.23
CA ARG A 126 10.58 -15.48 37.58
C ARG A 126 10.23 -16.88 38.12
N HIS A 127 10.09 -17.03 39.44
CA HIS A 127 9.64 -18.30 40.04
C HIS A 127 8.21 -18.68 39.63
N HIS A 128 7.31 -17.70 39.54
CA HIS A 128 5.94 -17.94 39.11
C HIS A 128 5.87 -18.33 37.63
N MET A 129 6.62 -17.63 36.77
CA MET A 129 6.80 -17.94 35.34
C MET A 129 7.29 -19.38 35.13
N ALA A 130 8.38 -19.78 35.80
CA ALA A 130 8.91 -21.14 35.70
C ALA A 130 7.87 -22.20 36.13
N LYS A 131 7.08 -21.93 37.18
CA LYS A 131 5.97 -22.79 37.60
C LYS A 131 4.83 -22.87 36.56
N ARG A 132 4.63 -21.83 35.75
CA ARG A 132 3.67 -21.83 34.63
C ARG A 132 4.20 -22.58 33.41
N LEU A 133 5.47 -22.40 33.03
CA LEU A 133 6.11 -23.21 31.97
C LEU A 133 6.14 -24.69 32.31
N LYS A 134 6.46 -25.04 33.57
CA LYS A 134 6.43 -26.44 34.01
C LYS A 134 5.05 -27.07 33.82
N ARG A 135 3.98 -26.30 34.06
CA ARG A 135 2.61 -26.74 33.83
C ARG A 135 2.25 -26.81 32.34
N ALA A 136 2.77 -25.91 31.50
CA ALA A 136 2.60 -25.98 30.05
C ALA A 136 3.26 -27.25 29.49
N SER A 137 4.53 -27.49 29.81
CA SER A 137 5.26 -28.72 29.43
C SER A 137 4.54 -29.98 29.90
N GLN A 138 4.02 -30.02 31.14
CA GLN A 138 3.21 -31.15 31.63
C GLN A 138 1.91 -31.36 30.83
N HIS A 139 1.21 -30.29 30.43
CA HIS A 139 0.00 -30.41 29.61
C HIS A 139 0.32 -30.85 28.17
N ALA A 140 1.43 -30.37 27.59
CA ALA A 140 1.88 -30.76 26.26
C ALA A 140 2.34 -32.24 26.22
N GLN A 141 3.09 -32.69 27.23
CA GLN A 141 3.50 -34.09 27.35
C GLN A 141 2.29 -35.03 27.53
N ALA A 142 1.30 -34.63 28.33
CA ALA A 142 0.07 -35.39 28.50
C ALA A 142 -0.77 -35.44 27.20
N LEU A 143 -0.77 -34.36 26.40
CA LEU A 143 -1.38 -34.37 25.07
C LEU A 143 -0.63 -35.32 24.11
N TYR A 144 0.70 -35.37 24.18
CA TYR A 144 1.49 -36.30 23.37
C TYR A 144 1.22 -37.77 23.74
N THR A 145 1.22 -38.14 25.03
CA THR A 145 0.89 -39.53 25.43
C THR A 145 -0.54 -39.90 25.02
N LEU A 146 -1.51 -38.99 25.22
CA LEU A 146 -2.89 -39.18 24.73
C LEU A 146 -2.95 -39.34 23.20
N SER A 147 -2.09 -38.66 22.43
CA SER A 147 -2.08 -38.81 20.97
C SER A 147 -1.51 -40.17 20.49
N GLN A 148 -0.71 -40.84 21.32
CA GLN A 148 -0.19 -42.19 21.03
C GLN A 148 -1.18 -43.30 21.42
N GLU A 149 -2.01 -43.06 22.44
CA GLU A 149 -3.02 -44.01 22.95
C GLU A 149 -4.31 -44.04 22.13
N GLN A 150 -4.54 -43.06 21.24
CA GLN A 150 -5.80 -42.85 20.52
C GLN A 150 -5.62 -42.97 19.00
N ASN A 151 -6.72 -43.13 18.26
CA ASN A 151 -6.71 -43.18 16.79
C ASN A 151 -6.48 -41.78 16.17
N VAL A 152 -5.23 -41.32 16.19
CA VAL A 152 -4.76 -40.03 15.68
C VAL A 152 -3.89 -40.24 14.45
N ASP A 153 -4.01 -39.34 13.48
CA ASP A 153 -3.18 -39.32 12.28
C ASP A 153 -1.67 -39.17 12.64
N PHE A 154 -0.82 -39.96 12.01
CA PHE A 154 0.62 -40.04 12.33
C PHE A 154 1.33 -38.68 12.24
N ARG A 155 0.93 -37.86 11.26
CA ARG A 155 1.42 -36.48 11.11
C ARG A 155 1.00 -35.61 12.30
N THR A 156 -0.25 -35.72 12.75
CA THR A 156 -0.78 -35.00 13.92
C THR A 156 -0.04 -35.41 15.21
N VAL A 157 0.31 -36.69 15.38
CA VAL A 157 1.13 -37.17 16.51
C VAL A 157 2.51 -36.52 16.51
N LEU A 158 3.15 -36.38 15.34
CA LEU A 158 4.46 -35.73 15.22
C LEU A 158 4.40 -34.21 15.42
N ASP A 159 3.33 -33.54 14.98
CA ASP A 159 3.10 -32.11 15.26
C ASP A 159 2.92 -31.85 16.76
N ILE A 160 2.12 -32.70 17.43
CA ILE A 160 1.98 -32.69 18.90
C ILE A 160 3.33 -32.95 19.58
N LYS A 161 4.16 -33.87 19.05
CA LYS A 161 5.52 -34.14 19.57
C LYS A 161 6.41 -32.90 19.47
N ALA A 162 6.44 -32.24 18.32
CA ALA A 162 7.22 -31.01 18.11
C ALA A 162 6.78 -29.90 19.07
N TYR A 163 5.47 -29.69 19.22
CA TYR A 163 4.91 -28.73 20.17
C TYR A 163 5.22 -29.08 21.64
N ALA A 164 5.23 -30.38 22.00
CA ALA A 164 5.60 -30.84 23.34
C ALA A 164 7.09 -30.62 23.67
N SER A 165 8.00 -31.01 22.75
CA SER A 165 9.44 -30.74 22.89
C SER A 165 9.70 -29.23 22.96
N LEU A 166 9.00 -28.40 22.18
CA LEU A 166 9.10 -26.93 22.24
C LEU A 166 8.71 -26.37 23.62
N MET A 167 7.57 -26.79 24.18
CA MET A 167 7.11 -26.35 25.50
C MET A 167 8.05 -26.80 26.63
N LYS A 168 8.67 -27.98 26.48
CA LYS A 168 9.71 -28.49 27.39
C LYS A 168 11.04 -27.74 27.23
N ALA A 169 11.43 -27.39 26.02
CA ALA A 169 12.63 -26.59 25.74
C ALA A 169 12.56 -25.20 26.40
N TYR A 170 11.42 -24.49 26.30
CA TYR A 170 11.23 -23.21 26.98
C TYR A 170 11.36 -23.31 28.51
N LEU A 171 10.93 -24.42 29.13
CA LEU A 171 11.11 -24.65 30.56
C LEU A 171 12.60 -24.77 30.92
N HIS A 172 13.34 -25.67 30.25
CA HIS A 172 14.76 -25.88 30.50
C HIS A 172 15.60 -24.63 30.21
N PHE A 173 15.23 -23.84 29.20
CA PHE A 173 15.87 -22.58 28.84
C PHE A 173 15.78 -21.55 29.98
N GLU A 174 14.59 -21.33 30.55
CA GLU A 174 14.42 -20.41 31.69
C GLU A 174 15.07 -20.92 32.99
N GLN A 175 15.20 -22.25 33.12
CA GLN A 175 15.96 -22.94 34.17
C GLN A 175 17.48 -22.94 33.93
N GLN A 176 17.97 -22.37 32.82
CA GLN A 176 19.39 -22.29 32.45
C GLN A 176 20.06 -23.66 32.21
N GLN A 177 19.28 -24.70 31.93
CA GLN A 177 19.76 -26.04 31.55
C GLN A 177 20.00 -26.10 30.03
N TRP A 178 21.05 -25.41 29.58
CA TRP A 178 21.29 -25.13 28.15
C TRP A 178 21.37 -26.39 27.26
N GLN A 179 21.96 -27.47 27.75
CA GLN A 179 22.12 -28.72 26.99
C GLN A 179 20.79 -29.45 26.78
N GLU A 180 19.97 -29.60 27.82
CA GLU A 180 18.64 -30.20 27.75
C GLU A 180 17.69 -29.33 26.89
N ALA A 181 17.75 -28.01 27.07
CA ALA A 181 16.99 -27.07 26.26
C ALA A 181 17.36 -27.16 24.77
N MET A 182 18.65 -27.24 24.44
CA MET A 182 19.13 -27.32 23.06
C MET A 182 18.63 -28.58 22.35
N GLY A 183 18.73 -29.75 22.99
CA GLY A 183 18.24 -31.00 22.38
C GLY A 183 16.74 -30.96 22.08
N GLN A 184 15.95 -30.44 23.01
CA GLN A 184 14.48 -30.33 22.85
C GLN A 184 14.08 -29.27 21.80
N PHE A 185 14.84 -28.18 21.63
CA PHE A 185 14.66 -27.26 20.51
C PHE A 185 15.02 -27.91 19.16
N ILE A 186 16.09 -28.70 19.11
CA ILE A 186 16.53 -29.42 17.90
C ILE A 186 15.49 -30.48 17.49
N GLU A 187 14.92 -31.23 18.43
CA GLU A 187 13.78 -32.14 18.18
C GLU A 187 12.62 -31.40 17.49
N SER A 188 12.15 -30.29 18.07
CA SER A 188 11.05 -29.51 17.49
C SER A 188 11.40 -28.94 16.11
N ARG A 189 12.62 -28.39 15.94
CA ARG A 189 13.09 -27.83 14.67
C ARG A 189 13.10 -28.87 13.56
N THR A 190 13.64 -30.06 13.82
CA THR A 190 13.77 -31.11 12.79
C THR A 190 12.43 -31.67 12.32
N VAL A 191 11.40 -31.71 13.18
CA VAL A 191 10.04 -32.06 12.74
C VAL A 191 9.48 -30.99 11.80
N TYR A 192 9.52 -29.70 12.18
CA TYR A 192 9.03 -28.62 11.34
C TYR A 192 9.82 -28.47 10.03
N GLU A 193 11.12 -28.76 10.04
CA GLU A 193 11.98 -28.77 8.84
C GLU A 193 11.56 -29.89 7.88
N LYS A 194 11.29 -31.10 8.39
CA LYS A 194 10.75 -32.19 7.58
C LYS A 194 9.34 -31.89 7.07
N PHE A 195 8.48 -31.30 7.89
CA PHE A 195 7.16 -30.85 7.43
C PHE A 195 7.29 -29.82 6.30
N ALA A 196 8.12 -28.77 6.45
CA ALA A 196 8.35 -27.80 5.38
C ALA A 196 8.75 -28.47 4.05
N THR A 197 9.61 -29.51 4.08
CA THR A 197 10.00 -30.26 2.86
C THR A 197 8.96 -31.25 2.32
N ALA A 198 7.97 -31.66 3.12
CA ALA A 198 7.02 -32.72 2.77
C ALA A 198 5.60 -32.22 2.47
N ASN A 199 5.32 -30.94 2.67
CA ASN A 199 3.98 -30.37 2.57
C ASN A 199 3.61 -29.95 1.15
N SER A 200 2.35 -30.16 0.76
CA SER A 200 1.82 -29.77 -0.56
C SER A 200 1.27 -28.34 -0.62
N THR A 201 1.28 -27.59 0.48
CA THR A 201 0.63 -26.27 0.58
C THR A 201 1.63 -25.23 1.07
N ALA A 202 1.82 -24.16 0.28
CA ALA A 202 2.75 -23.06 0.58
C ALA A 202 2.50 -22.41 1.96
N GLU A 203 1.23 -22.32 2.39
CA GLU A 203 0.88 -21.80 3.73
C GLU A 203 1.51 -22.64 4.86
N GLN A 204 1.50 -23.97 4.76
CA GLN A 204 2.08 -24.83 5.78
C GLN A 204 3.62 -24.81 5.74
N GLU A 205 4.22 -24.66 4.55
CA GLU A 205 5.66 -24.46 4.41
C GLU A 205 6.11 -23.15 5.08
N ALA A 206 5.42 -22.04 4.81
CA ALA A 206 5.68 -20.74 5.44
C ALA A 206 5.47 -20.76 6.97
N LEU A 207 4.42 -21.43 7.46
CA LEU A 207 4.18 -21.65 8.89
C LEU A 207 5.33 -22.41 9.56
N CYS A 208 5.79 -23.51 8.95
CA CYS A 208 6.91 -24.29 9.45
C CYS A 208 8.23 -23.51 9.46
N TYR A 209 8.52 -22.71 8.42
CA TYR A 209 9.72 -21.86 8.43
C TYR A 209 9.65 -20.73 9.45
N SER A 210 8.48 -20.13 9.69
CA SER A 210 8.31 -19.15 10.78
C SER A 210 8.53 -19.77 12.16
N ALA A 211 8.10 -21.02 12.38
CA ALA A 211 8.36 -21.73 13.63
C ALA A 211 9.86 -22.03 13.81
N ILE A 212 10.58 -22.34 12.73
CA ILE A 212 12.04 -22.51 12.75
C ILE A 212 12.74 -21.18 13.05
N ASP A 213 12.35 -20.08 12.41
CA ASP A 213 12.90 -18.74 12.66
C ASP A 213 12.63 -18.27 14.12
N GLU A 214 11.56 -18.73 14.79
CA GLU A 214 11.32 -18.53 16.23
C GLU A 214 12.22 -19.40 17.14
N ILE A 215 12.61 -20.60 16.69
CA ILE A 215 13.39 -21.58 17.46
C ILE A 215 14.91 -21.31 17.36
N ASP A 216 15.40 -21.03 16.16
CA ASP A 216 16.83 -20.92 15.82
C ASP A 216 17.62 -19.92 16.70
N PRO A 217 17.08 -18.75 17.12
CA PRO A 217 17.74 -17.86 18.07
C PRO A 217 18.01 -18.50 19.44
N ASN A 218 17.10 -19.37 19.91
CA ASN A 218 17.25 -20.06 21.19
C ASN A 218 18.32 -21.16 21.10
N ILE A 219 18.39 -21.87 19.97
CA ILE A 219 19.47 -22.85 19.69
C ILE A 219 20.83 -22.13 19.66
N ARG A 220 20.95 -21.03 18.92
CA ARG A 220 22.17 -20.20 18.89
C ARG A 220 22.59 -19.75 20.30
N PHE A 221 21.63 -19.29 21.11
CA PHE A 221 21.92 -18.87 22.48
C PHE A 221 22.39 -20.02 23.38
N CYS A 222 21.76 -21.20 23.30
CA CYS A 222 22.22 -22.38 24.04
C CYS A 222 23.63 -22.81 23.60
N ALA A 223 23.90 -22.88 22.30
CA ALA A 223 25.21 -23.27 21.76
C ALA A 223 26.32 -22.30 22.19
N TYR A 224 26.05 -20.99 22.19
CA TYR A 224 26.95 -19.97 22.72
C TYR A 224 27.20 -20.14 24.23
N LYS A 225 26.16 -20.41 25.03
CA LYS A 225 26.30 -20.65 26.48
C LYS A 225 27.05 -21.94 26.82
N LEU A 226 27.02 -22.93 25.93
CA LEU A 226 27.78 -24.17 26.03
C LEU A 226 29.19 -24.09 25.42
N GLN A 227 29.57 -22.93 24.84
CA GLN A 227 30.83 -22.72 24.12
C GLN A 227 31.05 -23.71 22.95
N LEU A 228 29.96 -24.22 22.36
CA LEU A 228 29.98 -25.11 21.19
C LEU A 228 30.10 -24.32 19.86
N SER A 229 29.99 -23.00 19.90
CA SER A 229 29.94 -22.10 18.74
C SER A 229 31.34 -21.73 18.22
N ASP A 230 32.10 -22.73 17.76
CA ASP A 230 33.42 -22.54 17.16
C ASP A 230 33.28 -22.11 15.67
N GLY A 231 32.67 -20.93 15.47
CA GLY A 231 32.33 -20.38 14.15
C GLY A 231 31.25 -21.12 13.35
N GLN A 232 30.57 -22.11 13.94
CA GLN A 232 29.62 -22.98 13.24
C GLN A 232 28.24 -22.35 13.03
N ASP A 233 27.67 -22.52 11.83
CA ASP A 233 26.27 -22.15 11.55
C ASP A 233 25.28 -23.16 12.16
N ILE A 234 24.00 -22.77 12.29
CA ILE A 234 22.93 -23.53 12.96
C ILE A 234 22.80 -24.93 12.39
N GLU A 235 22.87 -25.07 11.07
CA GLU A 235 22.68 -26.37 10.40
C GLU A 235 23.79 -27.35 10.76
N GLY A 236 25.01 -26.87 11.02
CA GLY A 236 26.12 -27.66 11.56
C GLY A 236 25.91 -28.08 13.01
N ILE A 237 25.33 -27.20 13.84
CA ILE A 237 25.00 -27.49 15.25
C ILE A 237 23.88 -28.55 15.34
N VAL A 238 22.83 -28.40 14.52
CA VAL A 238 21.72 -29.35 14.40
C VAL A 238 22.21 -30.71 13.89
N GLY A 239 23.05 -30.74 12.85
CA GLY A 239 23.58 -31.98 12.26
C GLY A 239 24.50 -32.77 13.19
N LYS A 240 25.25 -32.10 14.08
CA LYS A 240 26.13 -32.74 15.07
C LYS A 240 25.40 -33.28 16.30
N HIS A 241 24.18 -32.83 16.59
CA HIS A 241 23.45 -33.27 17.77
C HIS A 241 22.85 -34.68 17.56
N GLN A 242 23.45 -35.68 18.22
CA GLN A 242 22.97 -37.06 18.23
C GLN A 242 22.46 -37.42 19.62
N SER A 243 21.27 -38.00 19.68
CA SER A 243 20.65 -38.58 20.88
C SER A 243 19.80 -39.79 20.45
N PRO A 244 19.61 -40.80 21.31
CA PRO A 244 18.81 -41.97 20.95
C PRO A 244 17.35 -41.61 20.60
N ASP A 245 16.79 -40.60 21.26
CA ASP A 245 15.44 -40.08 20.97
C ASP A 245 15.37 -39.39 19.60
N MET A 246 16.45 -38.72 19.17
CA MET A 246 16.58 -38.10 17.85
C MET A 246 16.69 -39.12 16.72
N ASP A 247 17.33 -40.26 16.94
CA ASP A 247 17.44 -41.30 15.90
C ASP A 247 16.12 -42.07 15.73
N GLN A 248 15.40 -42.35 16.82
CA GLN A 248 14.01 -42.81 16.74
C GLN A 248 13.10 -41.79 16.05
N LEU A 249 13.28 -40.49 16.31
CA LEU A 249 12.54 -39.42 15.63
C LEU A 249 12.84 -39.39 14.12
N LYS A 250 14.10 -39.55 13.71
CA LYS A 250 14.48 -39.63 12.28
C LYS A 250 13.84 -40.84 11.59
N GLU A 251 13.78 -41.99 12.26
CA GLU A 251 13.08 -43.18 11.73
C GLU A 251 11.56 -42.95 11.61
N GLN A 252 10.95 -42.30 12.61
CA GLN A 252 9.55 -41.89 12.54
C GLN A 252 9.30 -40.90 11.38
N LEU A 253 10.17 -39.91 11.18
CA LEU A 253 10.07 -38.94 10.10
C LEU A 253 10.33 -39.57 8.71
N ALA A 254 11.14 -40.61 8.61
CA ALA A 254 11.36 -41.34 7.37
C ALA A 254 10.06 -41.95 6.81
N LYS A 255 9.13 -42.37 7.68
CA LYS A 255 7.82 -42.95 7.30
C LYS A 255 6.89 -41.94 6.60
N ILE A 256 7.09 -40.63 6.80
CA ILE A 256 6.42 -39.58 6.02
C ILE A 256 7.01 -39.46 4.61
N SER A 257 8.29 -39.80 4.43
CA SER A 257 8.98 -39.74 3.14
C SER A 257 8.94 -41.04 2.32
N GLU A 258 8.29 -42.10 2.81
CA GLU A 258 8.25 -43.41 2.12
C GLU A 258 7.31 -43.50 0.89
N ASP A 259 6.67 -42.40 0.49
CA ASP A 259 6.12 -42.21 -0.86
C ASP A 259 7.27 -42.12 -1.89
N LYS A 260 7.97 -43.25 -2.11
CA LYS A 260 9.16 -43.39 -2.96
C LYS A 260 8.93 -43.04 -4.44
N SER A 261 7.67 -42.90 -4.86
CA SER A 261 7.27 -42.37 -6.18
C SER A 261 7.41 -40.84 -6.31
N ARG A 262 7.51 -40.09 -5.21
CA ARG A 262 7.62 -38.61 -5.22
C ARG A 262 9.06 -38.09 -5.35
N GLN A 263 10.07 -38.87 -4.99
CA GLN A 263 11.47 -38.42 -5.02
C GLN A 263 12.13 -38.48 -6.41
N GLN A 264 11.48 -39.07 -7.41
CA GLN A 264 12.09 -39.33 -8.73
C GLN A 264 12.21 -38.11 -9.67
N SER A 265 11.75 -36.91 -9.26
CA SER A 265 11.70 -35.72 -10.13
C SER A 265 12.21 -34.41 -9.52
N LEU A 266 13.06 -34.45 -8.49
CA LEU A 266 13.83 -33.27 -8.05
C LEU A 266 14.95 -32.98 -9.07
N LYS A 267 14.59 -32.46 -10.24
CA LYS A 267 15.53 -32.02 -11.27
C LYS A 267 15.98 -30.60 -10.97
N THR A 268 17.26 -30.42 -10.64
CA THR A 268 17.89 -29.09 -10.69
C THR A 268 18.00 -28.67 -12.15
N LEU A 269 17.50 -27.48 -12.47
CA LEU A 269 17.59 -26.88 -13.80
C LEU A 269 18.56 -25.71 -13.74
N THR A 270 19.49 -25.63 -14.69
CA THR A 270 20.45 -24.53 -14.80
C THR A 270 20.08 -23.65 -16.00
N TRP A 271 19.99 -22.34 -15.80
CA TRP A 271 19.82 -21.34 -16.86
C TRP A 271 20.40 -20.01 -16.37
N ARG A 272 21.18 -19.31 -17.21
CA ARG A 272 21.87 -18.05 -16.85
C ARG A 272 22.72 -18.15 -15.56
N ASP A 273 23.52 -19.21 -15.45
CA ASP A 273 24.37 -19.53 -14.29
C ASP A 273 23.64 -19.58 -12.93
N LYS A 274 22.32 -19.80 -12.96
CA LYS A 274 21.46 -19.94 -11.78
C LYS A 274 20.82 -21.33 -11.77
N ASP A 275 20.88 -21.95 -10.60
CA ASP A 275 20.34 -23.29 -10.34
C ASP A 275 18.96 -23.18 -9.69
N PHE A 276 17.94 -23.79 -10.30
CA PHE A 276 16.57 -23.81 -9.81
C PHE A 276 16.19 -25.22 -9.38
N THR A 277 15.57 -25.35 -8.19
CA THR A 277 15.03 -26.63 -7.71
C THR A 277 13.51 -26.61 -7.79
N ILE A 278 12.94 -27.44 -8.67
CA ILE A 278 11.49 -27.52 -8.83
C ILE A 278 10.91 -28.44 -7.74
N LYS A 279 10.33 -27.84 -6.70
CA LYS A 279 9.68 -28.58 -5.59
C LYS A 279 8.34 -29.21 -5.99
N ASP A 280 7.54 -28.51 -6.79
CA ASP A 280 6.23 -28.99 -7.24
C ASP A 280 6.38 -30.03 -8.37
N GLN A 281 5.96 -31.26 -8.08
CA GLN A 281 5.99 -32.39 -9.01
C GLN A 281 5.14 -32.14 -10.27
N VAL A 282 3.99 -31.46 -10.16
CA VAL A 282 3.09 -31.20 -11.29
C VAL A 282 3.73 -30.17 -12.22
N LEU A 283 4.31 -29.11 -11.65
CA LEU A 283 5.07 -28.12 -12.40
C LEU A 283 6.33 -28.72 -13.04
N ALA A 284 7.06 -29.58 -12.33
CA ALA A 284 8.24 -30.28 -12.88
C ALA A 284 7.88 -31.15 -14.09
N GLN A 285 6.78 -31.90 -14.03
CA GLN A 285 6.28 -32.71 -15.15
C GLN A 285 5.86 -31.84 -16.35
N ALA A 286 5.17 -30.71 -16.11
CA ALA A 286 4.77 -29.79 -17.18
C ALA A 286 5.98 -29.14 -17.89
N VAL A 287 7.00 -28.72 -17.13
CA VAL A 287 8.25 -28.16 -17.69
C VAL A 287 9.03 -29.22 -18.47
N LEU A 288 9.15 -30.45 -17.96
CA LEU A 288 9.80 -31.56 -18.68
C LEU A 288 9.08 -31.86 -20.00
N LYS A 289 7.76 -32.03 -19.96
CA LYS A 289 6.93 -32.23 -21.16
C LYS A 289 7.16 -31.12 -22.19
N ALA A 290 7.25 -29.85 -21.77
CA ALA A 290 7.51 -28.74 -22.67
C ALA A 290 8.94 -28.76 -23.27
N GLN A 291 9.95 -29.14 -22.48
CA GLN A 291 11.33 -29.36 -22.96
C GLN A 291 11.41 -30.48 -23.99
N ASP A 292 10.83 -31.65 -23.69
CA ASP A 292 10.86 -32.83 -24.56
C ASP A 292 10.06 -32.60 -25.86
N THR A 293 8.94 -31.89 -25.77
CA THR A 293 8.17 -31.46 -26.96
C THR A 293 8.97 -30.48 -27.81
N LYS A 294 9.75 -29.56 -27.21
CA LYS A 294 10.61 -28.65 -27.96
C LYS A 294 11.79 -29.37 -28.62
N ALA A 295 12.40 -30.34 -27.95
CA ALA A 295 13.52 -31.12 -28.47
C ALA A 295 13.15 -32.05 -29.65
N SER A 296 11.87 -32.36 -29.83
CA SER A 296 11.37 -33.26 -30.88
C SER A 296 10.90 -32.56 -32.17
N ILE A 297 10.93 -31.22 -32.22
CA ILE A 297 10.49 -30.42 -33.37
C ILE A 297 11.65 -30.13 -34.34
N GLN A 298 11.36 -30.19 -35.64
CA GLN A 298 12.22 -29.62 -36.68
C GLN A 298 11.87 -28.15 -36.88
N THR A 299 12.87 -27.26 -36.85
CA THR A 299 12.69 -25.79 -36.80
C THR A 299 12.04 -25.17 -38.02
N SER A 300 11.84 -25.92 -39.11
CA SER A 300 11.29 -25.44 -40.38
C SER A 300 9.76 -25.48 -40.48
N ASP A 301 9.07 -26.21 -39.59
CA ASP A 301 7.62 -26.40 -39.66
C ASP A 301 6.87 -25.56 -38.62
N ALA A 302 6.27 -24.45 -39.06
CA ALA A 302 5.56 -23.51 -38.19
C ALA A 302 4.40 -24.13 -37.40
N SER A 303 3.71 -25.13 -37.96
CA SER A 303 2.58 -25.83 -37.30
C SER A 303 3.03 -26.75 -36.17
N ALA A 304 4.29 -27.20 -36.14
CA ALA A 304 4.79 -28.04 -35.06
C ALA A 304 4.84 -27.27 -33.73
N PHE A 305 5.12 -25.97 -33.77
CA PHE A 305 5.22 -25.10 -32.59
C PHE A 305 3.93 -25.01 -31.77
N ASP A 306 2.75 -25.27 -32.35
CA ASP A 306 1.48 -25.23 -31.60
C ASP A 306 1.48 -26.25 -30.44
N ALA A 307 2.13 -27.41 -30.61
CA ALA A 307 2.32 -28.39 -29.54
C ALA A 307 3.22 -27.85 -28.41
N VAL A 308 4.35 -27.22 -28.75
CA VAL A 308 5.27 -26.59 -27.78
C VAL A 308 4.60 -25.44 -27.02
N LEU A 309 3.87 -24.58 -27.72
CA LEU A 309 3.13 -23.48 -27.10
C LEU A 309 2.01 -24.02 -26.18
N SER A 310 1.35 -25.11 -26.55
CA SER A 310 0.37 -25.76 -25.66
C SER A 310 1.01 -26.28 -24.36
N ALA A 311 2.21 -26.88 -24.44
CA ALA A 311 2.93 -27.40 -23.28
C ALA A 311 3.48 -26.28 -22.37
N TRP A 312 4.08 -25.23 -22.94
CA TRP A 312 4.54 -24.09 -22.15
C TRP A 312 3.39 -23.28 -21.54
N THR A 313 2.24 -23.13 -22.22
CA THR A 313 1.05 -22.48 -21.61
C THR A 313 0.37 -23.33 -20.55
N GLU A 314 0.58 -24.66 -20.53
CA GLU A 314 0.18 -25.53 -19.41
C GLU A 314 1.08 -25.28 -18.19
N ALA A 315 2.41 -25.29 -18.39
CA ALA A 315 3.39 -24.97 -17.34
C ALA A 315 3.19 -23.56 -16.76
N ASP A 316 2.94 -22.56 -17.61
CA ASP A 316 2.66 -21.18 -17.20
C ASP A 316 1.45 -21.06 -16.26
N LYS A 317 0.34 -21.71 -16.59
CA LYS A 317 -0.87 -21.70 -15.74
C LYS A 317 -0.60 -22.29 -14.35
N ILE A 318 0.21 -23.34 -14.28
CA ILE A 318 0.60 -23.98 -13.02
C ILE A 318 1.52 -23.05 -12.22
N ALA A 319 2.53 -22.46 -12.86
CA ALA A 319 3.45 -21.51 -12.23
C ALA A 319 2.75 -20.24 -11.71
N LYS A 320 1.85 -19.65 -12.51
CA LYS A 320 1.03 -18.50 -12.09
C LYS A 320 0.10 -18.83 -10.91
N LYS A 321 -0.43 -20.06 -10.85
CA LYS A 321 -1.21 -20.54 -9.70
C LYS A 321 -0.33 -20.67 -8.45
N ALA A 322 0.81 -21.34 -8.55
CA ALA A 322 1.75 -21.51 -7.45
C ALA A 322 2.24 -20.16 -6.90
N LEU A 323 2.59 -19.20 -7.77
CA LEU A 323 2.97 -17.84 -7.37
C LEU A 323 1.85 -17.07 -6.66
N LYS A 324 0.58 -17.35 -6.99
CA LYS A 324 -0.55 -16.73 -6.29
C LYS A 324 -0.70 -17.32 -4.89
N GLU A 325 -0.62 -18.65 -4.76
CA GLU A 325 -0.72 -19.35 -3.48
C GLU A 325 0.45 -19.00 -2.54
N ASP A 326 1.67 -18.86 -3.08
CA ASP A 326 2.84 -18.36 -2.35
C ASP A 326 2.68 -16.89 -1.89
N LYS A 327 2.12 -16.01 -2.73
CA LYS A 327 1.80 -14.62 -2.34
C LYS A 327 0.74 -14.55 -1.24
N GLU A 328 -0.25 -15.45 -1.26
CA GLU A 328 -1.28 -15.53 -0.20
C GLU A 328 -0.71 -16.12 1.10
N ALA A 329 0.21 -17.08 1.02
CA ALA A 329 0.93 -17.65 2.17
C ALA A 329 1.87 -16.62 2.82
N THR A 330 2.75 -15.99 2.02
CA THR A 330 3.71 -14.98 2.50
C THR A 330 3.02 -13.74 3.07
N ALA A 331 1.86 -13.33 2.55
CA ALA A 331 1.06 -12.26 3.13
C ALA A 331 0.54 -12.56 4.55
N LYS A 332 0.39 -13.84 4.92
CA LYS A 332 0.06 -14.28 6.29
C LYS A 332 1.32 -14.40 7.15
N VAL A 333 2.38 -14.99 6.60
CA VAL A 333 3.60 -15.39 7.33
C VAL A 333 4.85 -15.22 6.44
N THR A 334 5.71 -14.26 6.78
CA THR A 334 7.01 -14.06 6.11
C THR A 334 8.16 -14.59 6.96
N SER A 335 9.01 -15.44 6.38
CA SER A 335 10.25 -15.94 6.99
C SER A 335 11.43 -15.73 6.04
N SER A 336 12.66 -15.84 6.56
CA SER A 336 13.87 -15.73 5.73
C SER A 336 13.95 -16.84 4.68
N LYS A 337 13.59 -18.07 5.05
CA LYS A 337 13.58 -19.24 4.17
C LYS A 337 12.41 -19.21 3.17
N SER A 338 11.22 -18.72 3.55
CA SER A 338 10.12 -18.56 2.61
C SER A 338 10.41 -17.47 1.56
N ALA A 339 11.07 -16.37 1.93
CA ALA A 339 11.47 -15.34 0.95
C ALA A 339 12.41 -15.89 -0.13
N LYS A 340 13.33 -16.80 0.24
CA LYS A 340 14.16 -17.53 -0.74
C LYS A 340 13.32 -18.45 -1.62
N ALA A 341 12.38 -19.21 -1.05
CA ALA A 341 11.48 -20.07 -1.83
C ALA A 341 10.62 -19.27 -2.83
N THR A 342 10.09 -18.11 -2.42
CA THR A 342 9.41 -17.15 -3.29
C THR A 342 10.32 -16.68 -4.42
N GLN A 343 11.59 -16.35 -4.13
CA GLN A 343 12.56 -15.95 -5.16
C GLN A 343 12.80 -17.10 -6.16
N ASP A 344 13.09 -18.31 -5.67
CA ASP A 344 13.31 -19.50 -6.51
C ASP A 344 12.11 -19.79 -7.43
N LEU A 345 10.88 -19.59 -6.93
CA LEU A 345 9.64 -19.75 -7.71
C LEU A 345 9.44 -18.64 -8.75
N ASN A 346 9.75 -17.38 -8.44
CA ASN A 346 9.73 -16.28 -9.44
C ASN A 346 10.80 -16.49 -10.52
N ASN A 347 11.95 -17.06 -10.16
CA ASN A 347 13.00 -17.39 -11.11
C ASN A 347 12.54 -18.49 -12.09
N LEU A 348 11.97 -19.58 -11.57
CA LEU A 348 11.38 -20.65 -12.37
C LEU A 348 10.26 -20.15 -13.29
N PHE A 349 9.40 -19.27 -12.79
CA PHE A 349 8.37 -18.61 -13.59
C PHE A 349 8.97 -17.76 -14.73
N THR A 350 10.03 -17.00 -14.45
CA THR A 350 10.74 -16.22 -15.47
C THR A 350 11.33 -17.12 -16.56
N TYR A 351 11.90 -18.27 -16.19
CA TYR A 351 12.37 -19.27 -17.14
C TYR A 351 11.24 -19.83 -18.03
N ILE A 352 10.07 -20.11 -17.45
CA ILE A 352 8.89 -20.60 -18.19
C ILE A 352 8.39 -19.54 -19.17
N GLU A 353 8.22 -18.29 -18.75
CA GLU A 353 7.76 -17.21 -19.65
C GLU A 353 8.80 -16.87 -20.73
N TYR A 354 10.10 -16.90 -20.42
CA TYR A 354 11.16 -16.74 -21.41
C TYR A 354 11.09 -17.80 -22.52
N ASN A 355 10.87 -19.08 -22.16
CA ASN A 355 10.73 -20.14 -23.16
C ASN A 355 9.42 -20.05 -23.94
N LEU A 356 8.31 -19.65 -23.30
CA LEU A 356 7.02 -19.45 -23.96
C LEU A 356 7.09 -18.32 -25.00
N PHE A 357 7.52 -17.12 -24.60
CA PHE A 357 7.64 -15.97 -25.51
C PHE A 357 8.74 -16.19 -26.55
N GLY A 358 9.84 -16.84 -26.16
CA GLY A 358 10.90 -17.25 -27.08
C GLY A 358 10.37 -18.15 -28.20
N SER A 359 9.60 -19.20 -27.88
CA SER A 359 9.02 -20.07 -28.91
C SER A 359 7.84 -19.46 -29.67
N CYS A 360 7.16 -18.44 -29.13
CA CYS A 360 6.27 -17.58 -29.94
C CYS A 360 7.07 -16.81 -31.01
N ILE A 361 8.27 -16.32 -30.68
CA ILE A 361 9.15 -15.63 -31.62
C ILE A 361 9.71 -16.60 -32.66
N GLU A 362 10.25 -17.77 -32.26
CA GLU A 362 10.72 -18.81 -33.19
C GLU A 362 9.65 -19.19 -34.23
N ARG A 363 8.42 -19.47 -33.79
CA ARG A 363 7.29 -19.75 -34.68
C ARG A 363 7.00 -18.59 -35.63
N ASN A 364 6.95 -17.36 -35.12
CA ASN A 364 6.64 -16.19 -35.94
C ASN A 364 7.74 -15.90 -36.98
N VAL A 365 9.01 -16.18 -36.66
CA VAL A 365 10.13 -16.11 -37.61
C VAL A 365 9.98 -17.18 -38.69
N CYS A 366 9.73 -18.43 -38.30
CA CYS A 366 9.47 -19.54 -39.22
C CYS A 366 8.28 -19.26 -40.16
N LEU A 367 7.21 -18.60 -39.67
CA LEU A 367 6.08 -18.14 -40.49
C LEU A 367 6.47 -17.04 -41.50
N VAL A 368 7.46 -16.20 -41.21
CA VAL A 368 7.96 -15.21 -42.20
C VAL A 368 8.88 -15.86 -43.23
N GLU A 369 9.75 -16.79 -42.81
CA GLU A 369 10.71 -17.47 -43.69
C GLU A 369 10.05 -18.46 -44.66
N SER A 370 9.03 -19.20 -44.21
CA SER A 370 8.27 -20.14 -45.05
C SER A 370 7.33 -19.46 -46.06
N ALA A 371 7.04 -18.17 -45.88
CA ALA A 371 6.01 -17.46 -46.61
C ALA A 371 6.53 -16.58 -47.75
N ALA A 372 7.17 -17.21 -48.73
CA ALA A 372 7.75 -16.53 -49.91
C ALA A 372 6.76 -15.67 -50.73
N GLU A 373 5.44 -15.91 -50.58
CA GLU A 373 4.37 -15.17 -51.29
C GLU A 373 3.45 -14.33 -50.37
N MET A 374 3.74 -14.23 -49.06
CA MET A 374 2.87 -13.43 -48.17
C MET A 374 2.94 -11.94 -48.48
N LYS A 375 1.79 -11.26 -48.37
CA LYS A 375 1.72 -9.81 -48.56
C LYS A 375 2.58 -9.13 -47.48
N PRO A 376 3.41 -8.12 -47.82
CA PRO A 376 4.29 -7.46 -46.84
C PRO A 376 3.56 -6.98 -45.57
N GLN A 377 2.31 -6.55 -45.70
CA GLN A 377 1.41 -6.17 -44.58
C GLN A 377 1.24 -7.27 -43.51
N GLN A 378 1.18 -8.54 -43.92
CA GLN A 378 1.05 -9.67 -42.99
C GLN A 378 2.39 -9.98 -42.31
N CYS A 379 3.50 -9.87 -43.04
CA CYS A 379 4.85 -10.01 -42.48
C CYS A 379 5.17 -8.89 -41.47
N VAL A 380 4.73 -7.65 -41.73
CA VAL A 380 4.83 -6.54 -40.75
C VAL A 380 4.13 -6.89 -39.45
N LYS A 381 2.91 -7.43 -39.50
CA LYS A 381 2.18 -7.87 -38.30
C LYS A 381 2.94 -8.96 -37.52
N LEU A 382 3.53 -9.94 -38.21
CA LEU A 382 4.34 -10.98 -37.55
C LEU A 382 5.57 -10.38 -36.85
N TYR A 383 6.21 -9.36 -37.43
CA TYR A 383 7.30 -8.62 -36.76
C TYR A 383 6.81 -7.72 -35.62
N ASP A 384 5.63 -7.11 -35.70
CA ASP A 384 5.00 -6.40 -34.57
C ASP A 384 4.77 -7.37 -33.39
N ASP A 385 4.23 -8.56 -33.66
CA ASP A 385 4.05 -9.61 -32.66
C ASP A 385 5.39 -10.13 -32.10
N ILE A 386 6.46 -10.21 -32.89
CA ILE A 386 7.82 -10.55 -32.42
C ILE A 386 8.35 -9.48 -31.46
N LEU A 387 8.29 -8.21 -31.85
CA LEU A 387 8.77 -7.09 -31.03
C LEU A 387 8.02 -6.99 -29.70
N LYS A 388 6.69 -7.19 -29.73
CA LYS A 388 5.86 -7.24 -28.54
C LYS A 388 6.22 -8.40 -27.59
N ASN A 389 6.55 -9.58 -28.12
CA ASN A 389 7.01 -10.70 -27.29
C ASN A 389 8.40 -10.43 -26.68
N LEU A 390 9.28 -9.69 -27.38
CA LEU A 390 10.56 -9.22 -26.80
C LEU A 390 10.35 -8.20 -25.68
N GLU A 391 9.39 -7.28 -25.83
CA GLU A 391 9.00 -6.35 -24.76
C GLU A 391 8.47 -7.09 -23.52
N TYR A 392 7.64 -8.12 -23.70
CA TYR A 392 7.20 -8.97 -22.58
C TYR A 392 8.37 -9.69 -21.88
N ILE A 393 9.38 -10.16 -22.62
CA ILE A 393 10.58 -10.74 -22.01
C ILE A 393 11.36 -9.68 -21.20
N TRP A 394 11.45 -8.44 -21.70
CA TRP A 394 12.10 -7.32 -21.01
C TRP A 394 11.44 -6.94 -19.68
N GLU A 395 10.13 -7.13 -19.54
CA GLU A 395 9.40 -6.82 -18.31
C GLU A 395 9.63 -7.83 -17.17
N LEU A 396 10.13 -9.04 -17.47
CA LEU A 396 10.25 -10.16 -16.54
C LEU A 396 11.20 -9.86 -15.36
N PRO A 397 10.91 -10.40 -14.15
CA PRO A 397 11.65 -10.03 -12.92
C PRO A 397 13.17 -10.20 -13.00
N LEU A 398 13.66 -11.36 -13.46
CA LEU A 398 15.10 -11.64 -13.53
C LEU A 398 15.86 -10.88 -14.63
N VAL A 399 15.15 -10.36 -15.63
CA VAL A 399 15.77 -9.77 -16.83
C VAL A 399 16.35 -8.38 -16.52
N LYS A 400 15.73 -7.66 -15.58
CA LYS A 400 16.17 -6.33 -15.12
C LYS A 400 17.49 -6.36 -14.34
N ASP A 401 17.81 -7.50 -13.74
CA ASP A 401 19.04 -7.70 -12.95
C ASP A 401 20.19 -8.29 -13.80
N ASP A 402 19.92 -8.78 -15.01
CA ASP A 402 20.90 -9.44 -15.88
C ASP A 402 21.27 -8.57 -17.08
N MET A 403 22.37 -7.82 -16.91
CA MET A 403 22.95 -6.97 -17.96
C MET A 403 23.36 -7.74 -19.24
N SER A 404 23.64 -9.04 -19.15
CA SER A 404 23.98 -9.84 -20.33
C SER A 404 22.75 -10.10 -21.20
N LEU A 405 21.63 -10.43 -20.55
CA LEU A 405 20.34 -10.66 -21.22
C LEU A 405 19.74 -9.36 -21.76
N ASP A 406 19.87 -8.24 -21.04
CA ASP A 406 19.48 -6.92 -21.54
C ASP A 406 20.20 -6.56 -22.86
N GLY A 407 21.51 -6.79 -22.92
CA GLY A 407 22.31 -6.58 -24.13
C GLY A 407 21.86 -7.47 -25.31
N GLU A 408 21.59 -8.75 -25.05
CA GLU A 408 21.06 -9.69 -26.06
C GLU A 408 19.68 -9.27 -26.57
N LEU A 409 18.76 -8.87 -25.69
CA LEU A 409 17.42 -8.41 -26.04
C LEU A 409 17.46 -7.10 -26.83
N ASN A 410 18.40 -6.20 -26.52
CA ASN A 410 18.61 -4.99 -27.31
C ASN A 410 19.07 -5.33 -28.75
N VAL A 411 20.03 -6.25 -28.91
CA VAL A 411 20.46 -6.72 -30.26
C VAL A 411 19.27 -7.32 -31.03
N LEU A 412 18.48 -8.19 -30.40
CA LEU A 412 17.28 -8.80 -31.00
C LEU A 412 16.25 -7.72 -31.38
N SER A 413 15.97 -6.77 -30.50
CA SER A 413 15.03 -5.68 -30.73
C SER A 413 15.44 -4.81 -31.93
N LEU A 414 16.72 -4.42 -32.01
CA LEU A 414 17.25 -3.64 -33.12
C LEU A 414 17.25 -4.43 -34.44
N TYR A 415 17.63 -5.71 -34.41
CA TYR A 415 17.59 -6.60 -35.57
C TYR A 415 16.17 -6.72 -36.15
N TYR A 416 15.19 -7.10 -35.33
CA TYR A 416 13.81 -7.27 -35.80
C TYR A 416 13.13 -5.94 -36.17
N LYS A 417 13.50 -4.81 -35.55
CA LYS A 417 13.11 -3.47 -36.03
C LYS A 417 13.63 -3.21 -37.44
N GLY A 418 14.88 -3.61 -37.75
CA GLY A 418 15.44 -3.58 -39.09
C GLY A 418 14.70 -4.47 -40.09
N CYS A 419 14.43 -5.74 -39.74
CA CYS A 419 13.66 -6.66 -40.58
C CYS A 419 12.24 -6.12 -40.88
N ARG A 420 11.57 -5.57 -39.87
CA ARG A 420 10.27 -4.89 -40.01
C ARG A 420 10.35 -3.74 -41.01
N CYS A 421 11.35 -2.86 -40.90
CA CYS A 421 11.53 -1.75 -41.84
C CYS A 421 11.63 -2.22 -43.29
N VAL A 422 12.33 -3.34 -43.57
CA VAL A 422 12.39 -3.91 -44.93
C VAL A 422 11.01 -4.27 -45.49
N GLN A 423 10.14 -4.88 -44.66
CA GLN A 423 8.78 -5.26 -45.07
C GLN A 423 7.86 -4.04 -45.24
N VAL A 424 7.96 -3.06 -44.33
CA VAL A 424 7.18 -1.81 -44.44
C VAL A 424 7.59 -1.03 -45.70
N ALA A 425 8.88 -0.90 -45.99
CA ALA A 425 9.36 -0.23 -47.19
C ALA A 425 8.92 -0.95 -48.48
N SER A 426 8.97 -2.28 -48.51
CA SER A 426 8.42 -3.10 -49.60
C SER A 426 6.92 -2.83 -49.84
N ALA A 427 6.13 -2.64 -48.78
CA ALA A 427 4.73 -2.25 -48.88
C ALA A 427 4.56 -0.86 -49.50
N TYR A 428 5.33 0.15 -49.06
CA TYR A 428 5.28 1.50 -49.64
C TYR A 428 5.72 1.56 -51.09
N ASN A 429 6.75 0.81 -51.47
CA ASN A 429 7.18 0.68 -52.86
C ASN A 429 6.06 0.07 -53.73
N SER A 430 5.34 -0.93 -53.19
CA SER A 430 4.17 -1.53 -53.85
C SER A 430 2.99 -0.56 -54.01
N MET A 431 2.94 0.50 -53.18
CA MET A 431 1.96 1.59 -53.24
C MET A 431 2.46 2.81 -54.06
N LYS A 432 3.59 2.70 -54.77
CA LYS A 432 4.26 3.79 -55.51
C LYS A 432 4.73 4.98 -54.65
N LYS A 433 4.76 4.80 -53.33
CA LYS A 433 5.29 5.76 -52.34
C LYS A 433 6.79 5.53 -52.18
N THR A 434 7.56 5.79 -53.24
CA THR A 434 9.00 5.48 -53.28
C THR A 434 9.86 6.36 -52.36
N PRO A 435 9.59 7.67 -52.15
CA PRO A 435 10.36 8.47 -51.20
C PRO A 435 10.20 7.98 -49.76
N GLU A 436 8.98 7.59 -49.36
CA GLU A 436 8.70 6.99 -48.04
C GLU A 436 9.38 5.61 -47.90
N SER A 437 9.34 4.77 -48.93
CA SER A 437 10.08 3.50 -48.98
C SER A 437 11.58 3.70 -48.72
N LEU A 438 12.20 4.65 -49.43
CA LEU A 438 13.64 4.96 -49.28
C LEU A 438 13.99 5.51 -47.90
N ALA A 439 13.15 6.37 -47.32
CA ALA A 439 13.32 6.88 -45.96
C ALA A 439 13.25 5.75 -44.91
N ILE A 440 12.34 4.78 -45.09
CA ILE A 440 12.20 3.62 -44.19
C ILE A 440 13.39 2.65 -44.36
N TYR A 441 13.91 2.46 -45.57
CA TYR A 441 15.16 1.70 -45.76
C TYR A 441 16.37 2.37 -45.09
N GLN A 442 16.48 3.71 -45.17
CA GLN A 442 17.52 4.46 -44.46
C GLN A 442 17.42 4.25 -42.93
N ARG A 443 16.20 4.28 -42.38
CA ARG A 443 15.96 3.95 -40.96
C ARG A 443 16.30 2.50 -40.63
N GLY A 444 15.96 1.55 -41.50
CA GLY A 444 16.38 0.14 -41.39
C GLY A 444 17.90 0.00 -41.33
N GLN A 445 18.63 0.76 -42.14
CA GLN A 445 20.10 0.79 -42.12
C GLN A 445 20.66 1.37 -40.81
N THR A 446 19.99 2.36 -40.18
CA THR A 446 20.39 2.83 -38.84
C THR A 446 20.20 1.77 -37.77
N TYR A 447 19.10 1.00 -37.81
CA TYR A 447 18.88 -0.12 -36.89
C TYR A 447 19.88 -1.26 -37.12
N ALA A 448 20.21 -1.60 -38.37
CA ALA A 448 21.22 -2.61 -38.69
C ALA A 448 22.62 -2.19 -38.17
N ALA A 449 22.99 -0.92 -38.31
CA ALA A 449 24.24 -0.37 -37.78
C ALA A 449 24.27 -0.41 -36.23
N GLN A 450 23.18 0.02 -35.58
CA GLN A 450 23.04 -0.05 -34.12
C GLN A 450 23.08 -1.50 -33.61
N ALA A 451 22.40 -2.43 -34.29
CA ALA A 451 22.40 -3.86 -33.95
C ALA A 451 23.81 -4.46 -34.06
N ARG A 452 24.58 -4.11 -35.10
CA ARG A 452 25.99 -4.53 -35.22
C ARG A 452 26.87 -3.94 -34.12
N GLN A 453 26.67 -2.68 -33.76
CA GLN A 453 27.39 -2.05 -32.64
C GLN A 453 27.07 -2.75 -31.31
N ALA A 454 25.79 -3.01 -31.02
CA ALA A 454 25.36 -3.74 -29.83
C ALA A 454 25.88 -5.19 -29.81
N LEU A 455 25.88 -5.89 -30.97
CA LEU A 455 26.45 -7.24 -31.09
C LEU A 455 27.94 -7.26 -30.75
N SER A 456 28.71 -6.27 -31.22
CA SER A 456 30.14 -6.15 -30.90
C SER A 456 30.42 -5.88 -29.42
N GLN A 457 29.47 -5.27 -28.69
CA GLN A 457 29.57 -5.04 -27.25
C GLN A 457 29.34 -6.32 -26.44
N ILE A 458 28.34 -7.13 -26.80
CA ILE A 458 28.09 -8.42 -26.12
C ILE A 458 29.04 -9.55 -26.56
N ARG A 459 29.72 -9.39 -27.71
CA ARG A 459 30.60 -10.36 -28.39
C ARG A 459 29.90 -11.62 -28.92
N SER A 460 29.07 -12.26 -28.10
CA SER A 460 28.33 -13.49 -28.45
C SER A 460 27.16 -13.71 -27.50
N PHE A 461 26.05 -14.22 -28.05
CA PHE A 461 24.92 -14.72 -27.24
C PHE A 461 25.35 -15.91 -26.36
N ALA A 462 24.72 -16.04 -25.19
CA ALA A 462 24.90 -17.18 -24.30
C ALA A 462 24.62 -18.52 -25.00
N GLN A 463 25.25 -19.59 -24.52
CA GLN A 463 25.11 -20.91 -25.15
C GLN A 463 23.67 -21.44 -25.06
N ASP A 464 23.01 -21.17 -23.94
CA ASP A 464 21.60 -21.48 -23.63
C ASP A 464 20.59 -20.43 -24.12
N ALA A 465 21.02 -19.35 -24.79
CA ALA A 465 20.12 -18.37 -25.37
C ALA A 465 19.25 -18.99 -26.46
N LEU A 466 17.94 -18.76 -26.38
CA LEU A 466 16.93 -19.37 -27.25
C LEU A 466 16.89 -18.68 -28.64
N LEU A 467 17.09 -17.37 -28.67
CA LEU A 467 17.16 -16.56 -29.88
C LEU A 467 18.59 -16.06 -30.08
N LYS A 468 19.13 -16.19 -31.30
CA LYS A 468 20.50 -15.79 -31.64
C LYS A 468 20.52 -15.05 -32.98
N VAL A 469 21.29 -13.97 -33.06
CA VAL A 469 21.53 -13.20 -34.28
C VAL A 469 23.03 -13.13 -34.51
N ASN A 470 23.49 -13.66 -35.64
CA ASN A 470 24.91 -13.69 -36.00
C ASN A 470 25.25 -12.54 -36.95
N GLU A 471 26.55 -12.26 -37.14
CA GLU A 471 27.01 -11.27 -38.13
C GLU A 471 26.52 -11.59 -39.56
N GLY A 472 26.36 -12.87 -39.90
CA GLY A 472 25.77 -13.32 -41.16
C GLY A 472 24.35 -12.79 -41.35
N ASN A 473 23.47 -12.95 -40.35
CA ASN A 473 22.08 -12.48 -40.42
C ASN A 473 22.00 -10.94 -40.53
N LEU A 474 22.91 -10.21 -39.87
CA LEU A 474 23.04 -8.77 -40.06
C LEU A 474 23.54 -8.40 -41.47
N GLY A 475 24.42 -9.20 -42.06
CA GLY A 475 24.82 -9.10 -43.46
C GLY A 475 23.66 -9.31 -44.43
N ASP A 476 22.85 -10.36 -44.21
CA ASP A 476 21.66 -10.68 -45.01
C ASP A 476 20.61 -9.55 -44.92
N LEU A 477 20.41 -8.99 -43.72
CA LEU A 477 19.54 -7.83 -43.50
C LEU A 477 20.06 -6.59 -44.24
N GLU A 478 21.35 -6.28 -44.17
CA GLU A 478 21.93 -5.16 -44.92
C GLU A 478 21.87 -5.38 -46.43
N GLN A 479 22.10 -6.60 -46.92
CA GLN A 479 21.93 -6.94 -48.33
C GLN A 479 20.46 -6.79 -48.77
N SER A 480 19.51 -7.15 -47.91
CA SER A 480 18.08 -6.96 -48.13
C SER A 480 17.70 -5.47 -48.18
N ILE A 481 18.25 -4.64 -47.28
CA ILE A 481 18.08 -3.18 -47.28
C ILE A 481 18.68 -2.58 -48.56
N ARG A 482 19.94 -2.88 -48.88
CA ARG A 482 20.64 -2.35 -50.07
C ARG A 482 19.92 -2.73 -51.36
N SER A 483 19.54 -4.00 -51.51
CA SER A 483 18.79 -4.45 -52.71
C SER A 483 17.38 -3.83 -52.77
N GLY A 484 16.71 -3.62 -51.63
CA GLY A 484 15.44 -2.90 -51.54
C GLY A 484 15.54 -1.43 -51.95
N VAL A 485 16.61 -0.73 -51.55
CA VAL A 485 16.91 0.64 -51.98
C VAL A 485 17.10 0.71 -53.50
N TRP A 486 17.92 -0.17 -54.08
CA TRP A 486 18.13 -0.21 -55.53
C TRP A 486 16.85 -0.55 -56.29
N LYS A 487 16.04 -1.51 -55.81
CA LYS A 487 14.72 -1.83 -56.39
C LYS A 487 13.76 -0.63 -56.36
N SER A 488 13.73 0.12 -55.25
CA SER A 488 12.85 1.29 -55.10
C SER A 488 13.29 2.45 -55.98
N ARG A 489 14.59 2.70 -56.11
CA ARG A 489 15.15 3.68 -57.07
C ARG A 489 14.84 3.30 -58.51
N ALA A 490 15.08 2.05 -58.90
CA ALA A 490 14.81 1.56 -60.24
C ALA A 490 13.32 1.64 -60.60
N ALA A 491 12.43 1.26 -59.69
CA ALA A 491 10.98 1.42 -59.87
C ALA A 491 10.60 2.89 -60.09
N TRP A 492 11.20 3.81 -59.33
CA TRP A 492 10.93 5.23 -59.47
C TRP A 492 11.41 5.83 -60.80
N TYR A 493 12.61 5.48 -61.27
CA TYR A 493 13.10 5.91 -62.60
C TYR A 493 12.23 5.36 -63.74
N LEU A 494 11.79 4.09 -63.64
CA LEU A 494 10.90 3.49 -64.64
C LEU A 494 9.52 4.19 -64.72
N GLU A 495 9.08 4.85 -63.65
CA GLU A 495 7.81 5.58 -63.63
C GLU A 495 7.91 7.06 -64.05
N ASN A 496 9.07 7.71 -63.87
CA ASN A 496 9.22 9.16 -64.08
C ASN A 496 10.05 9.52 -65.32
N GLY A 497 10.88 8.62 -65.83
CA GLY A 497 11.72 8.85 -67.00
C GLY A 497 13.22 8.87 -66.68
N SER A 498 13.99 9.36 -67.63
CA SER A 498 15.47 9.37 -67.59
C SER A 498 16.04 10.76 -67.82
N ASP A 499 15.49 11.79 -67.16
CA ASP A 499 16.06 13.13 -67.16
C ASP A 499 16.95 13.31 -65.91
N ASP A 500 18.17 13.84 -66.06
CA ASP A 500 19.13 14.00 -64.95
C ASP A 500 18.61 14.88 -63.78
N SER A 501 17.51 15.62 -63.97
CA SER A 501 16.79 16.35 -62.91
C SER A 501 16.18 15.44 -61.84
N ASP A 502 16.01 14.16 -62.16
CA ASP A 502 15.11 13.27 -61.43
C ASP A 502 15.73 12.76 -60.11
N GLU A 503 17.05 12.50 -60.08
CA GLU A 503 17.75 12.13 -58.84
C GLU A 503 17.74 13.26 -57.80
N GLN A 504 17.79 14.52 -58.26
CA GLN A 504 17.63 15.69 -57.40
C GLN A 504 16.19 15.81 -56.88
N GLN A 505 15.18 15.51 -57.69
CA GLN A 505 13.78 15.53 -57.24
C GLN A 505 13.49 14.48 -56.15
N VAL A 506 14.02 13.25 -56.25
CA VAL A 506 13.88 12.25 -55.18
C VAL A 506 14.56 12.73 -53.91
N SER A 507 15.79 13.21 -54.02
CA SER A 507 16.58 13.69 -52.88
C SER A 507 15.87 14.86 -52.17
N GLN A 508 15.28 15.78 -52.92
CA GLN A 508 14.46 16.88 -52.38
C GLN A 508 13.15 16.39 -51.75
N LYS A 509 12.47 15.40 -52.33
CA LYS A 509 11.25 14.80 -51.74
C LYS A 509 11.58 14.02 -50.45
N MET A 510 12.71 13.32 -50.40
CA MET A 510 13.22 12.66 -49.18
C MET A 510 13.62 13.68 -48.09
N GLN A 511 14.19 14.82 -48.46
CA GLN A 511 14.47 15.92 -47.52
C GLN A 511 13.19 16.59 -46.98
N LYS A 512 12.10 16.59 -47.75
CA LYS A 512 10.77 17.07 -47.30
C LYS A 512 10.05 16.07 -46.38
N LEU A 513 10.41 14.79 -46.42
CA LEU A 513 9.91 13.73 -45.54
C LEU A 513 10.63 13.71 -44.18
N ASP A 514 10.96 14.89 -43.63
CA ASP A 514 11.82 15.01 -42.45
C ASP A 514 11.26 14.21 -41.26
N LEU A 515 12.01 13.15 -40.91
CA LEU A 515 11.60 12.08 -40.00
C LEU A 515 11.60 12.51 -38.53
N ASN A 516 12.12 13.71 -38.23
CA ASN A 516 12.07 14.36 -36.91
C ASN A 516 11.09 15.55 -36.92
N THR A 517 9.94 15.39 -37.54
CA THR A 517 8.89 16.42 -37.58
C THR A 517 8.38 16.70 -36.16
N THR A 518 8.52 17.96 -35.72
CA THR A 518 8.04 18.45 -34.41
C THR A 518 6.58 18.92 -34.44
N THR A 519 5.91 18.69 -35.57
CA THR A 519 4.47 18.88 -35.79
C THR A 519 3.66 17.77 -35.13
N THR A 520 2.35 17.95 -35.05
CA THR A 520 1.44 17.02 -34.33
C THR A 520 0.85 16.00 -35.28
N LEU A 521 0.54 14.79 -34.80
CA LEU A 521 -0.02 13.71 -35.63
C LEU A 521 -1.32 14.14 -36.37
N LEU A 522 -2.07 15.07 -35.79
CA LEU A 522 -3.26 15.67 -36.38
C LEU A 522 -2.99 16.49 -37.67
N GLU A 523 -1.79 17.05 -37.81
CA GLU A 523 -1.39 17.92 -38.92
C GLU A 523 -0.85 17.13 -40.13
N HIS A 524 -0.65 15.80 -40.00
CA HIS A 524 -0.06 14.94 -41.04
C HIS A 524 -0.62 13.49 -41.04
N LEU A 525 -1.95 13.34 -40.99
CA LEU A 525 -2.61 12.02 -41.01
C LEU A 525 -2.35 11.18 -42.29
N ASP A 526 -2.07 11.84 -43.42
CA ASP A 526 -1.87 11.18 -44.72
C ASP A 526 -0.41 10.70 -44.95
N ASP A 527 0.51 11.13 -44.07
CA ASP A 527 1.92 10.74 -44.04
C ASP A 527 2.15 9.64 -42.99
N TYR A 528 3.12 8.75 -43.23
CA TYR A 528 3.41 7.66 -42.29
C TYR A 528 4.50 8.08 -41.29
N PRO A 529 4.17 8.29 -39.99
CA PRO A 529 5.16 8.67 -39.00
C PRO A 529 6.10 7.48 -38.73
N SER A 530 7.40 7.69 -38.94
CA SER A 530 8.38 6.63 -38.68
C SER A 530 8.54 6.32 -37.18
N THR A 531 8.27 7.31 -36.32
CA THR A 531 8.19 7.21 -34.85
C THR A 531 6.88 7.86 -34.42
N ILE A 532 6.02 7.14 -33.69
CA ILE A 532 4.92 7.76 -32.95
C ILE A 532 5.49 8.09 -31.57
N ASP A 533 5.55 9.38 -31.22
CA ASP A 533 5.78 9.79 -29.83
C ASP A 533 4.43 9.77 -29.08
N PRO A 534 4.19 8.81 -28.16
CA PRO A 534 2.93 8.72 -27.43
C PRO A 534 2.70 9.93 -26.51
N GLN A 535 3.72 10.77 -26.26
CA GLN A 535 3.59 11.97 -25.43
C GLN A 535 3.06 13.19 -26.18
N ARG A 536 3.01 13.18 -27.53
CA ARG A 536 2.64 14.36 -28.34
C ARG A 536 1.78 14.05 -29.57
N LEU A 537 0.69 13.31 -29.35
CA LEU A 537 -0.32 13.00 -30.40
C LEU A 537 -1.03 14.26 -30.94
N VAL A 538 -1.27 15.25 -30.09
CA VAL A 538 -1.86 16.56 -30.40
C VAL A 538 -1.13 17.60 -29.56
N ASP A 539 -0.95 18.81 -30.06
CA ASP A 539 -0.47 19.92 -29.23
C ASP A 539 -1.51 20.19 -28.15
N PHE A 540 -1.10 20.16 -26.89
CA PHE A 540 -1.97 20.44 -25.75
C PHE A 540 -1.41 21.61 -24.93
N PRO A 541 -2.10 22.75 -24.83
CA PRO A 541 -3.42 23.04 -25.43
C PRO A 541 -3.36 23.17 -26.98
N PRO A 542 -4.46 22.88 -27.68
CA PRO A 542 -4.49 22.92 -29.15
C PRO A 542 -4.25 24.33 -29.69
N LYS A 543 -3.45 24.42 -30.75
CA LYS A 543 -3.27 25.67 -31.51
C LYS A 543 -4.62 26.11 -32.09
N PHE A 544 -5.02 27.34 -31.80
CA PHE A 544 -6.25 27.93 -32.34
C PHE A 544 -6.13 28.12 -33.86
N GLN A 545 -6.92 27.38 -34.63
CA GLN A 545 -7.06 27.59 -36.08
C GLN A 545 -8.35 28.39 -36.37
N PRO A 546 -8.34 29.30 -37.37
CA PRO A 546 -9.52 30.07 -37.75
C PRO A 546 -10.54 29.18 -38.49
N VAL A 547 -11.47 28.60 -37.73
CA VAL A 547 -12.67 27.96 -38.28
C VAL A 547 -13.66 29.05 -38.73
N ALA A 548 -14.31 28.84 -39.87
CA ALA A 548 -15.43 29.69 -40.30
C ALA A 548 -16.56 29.60 -39.26
N CYS A 549 -16.65 30.62 -38.40
CA CYS A 549 -17.73 30.73 -37.43
C CYS A 549 -19.08 30.83 -38.14
N LYS A 550 -20.15 30.35 -37.49
CA LYS A 550 -21.51 30.79 -37.85
C LYS A 550 -21.53 32.33 -37.91
N PRO A 551 -22.18 32.94 -38.90
CA PRO A 551 -22.17 34.39 -39.06
C PRO A 551 -22.66 35.07 -37.78
N PHE A 552 -21.88 36.05 -37.31
CA PHE A 552 -22.18 36.76 -36.07
C PHE A 552 -23.43 37.63 -36.25
N TYR A 553 -24.43 37.38 -35.41
CA TYR A 553 -25.56 38.29 -35.22
C TYR A 553 -25.27 39.11 -33.96
N PHE A 554 -25.06 40.41 -34.11
CA PHE A 554 -24.70 41.31 -33.01
C PHE A 554 -25.92 42.08 -32.52
N ASP A 555 -26.13 42.11 -31.20
CA ASP A 555 -26.95 43.15 -30.57
C ASP A 555 -26.14 44.45 -30.53
N LEU A 556 -26.30 45.26 -31.59
CA LEU A 556 -25.56 46.50 -31.76
C LEU A 556 -25.92 47.57 -30.72
N ALA A 557 -27.04 47.43 -29.99
CA ALA A 557 -27.45 48.41 -28.98
C ALA A 557 -26.52 48.42 -27.75
N ALA A 558 -26.01 47.24 -27.35
CA ALA A 558 -25.09 47.11 -26.22
C ALA A 558 -23.75 47.84 -26.44
N ASN A 559 -23.33 48.02 -27.69
CA ASN A 559 -22.04 48.63 -28.04
C ASN A 559 -21.97 50.14 -27.80
N PHE A 560 -23.12 50.82 -27.64
CA PHE A 560 -23.18 52.28 -27.42
C PHE A 560 -23.16 52.68 -25.93
N VAL A 561 -22.95 51.73 -25.01
CA VAL A 561 -22.92 51.97 -23.56
C VAL A 561 -21.51 51.72 -23.01
N LYS A 562 -20.71 52.78 -22.81
CA LYS A 562 -19.38 52.70 -22.17
C LYS A 562 -19.03 53.92 -21.32
N TYR A 563 -18.17 53.68 -20.33
CA TYR A 563 -17.56 54.69 -19.45
C TYR A 563 -16.22 55.22 -20.02
N PRO A 564 -15.79 56.45 -19.68
CA PRO A 564 -14.58 57.07 -20.24
C PRO A 564 -13.31 56.72 -19.43
N GLU A 565 -12.46 55.83 -19.95
CA GLU A 565 -11.28 55.27 -19.25
C GLU A 565 -9.90 55.59 -19.88
N GLU A 566 -9.81 56.51 -20.84
CA GLU A 566 -8.51 56.95 -21.40
C GLU A 566 -7.52 57.49 -20.33
N SER A 567 -8.03 57.84 -19.14
CA SER A 567 -7.26 58.35 -18.00
C SER A 567 -6.42 57.31 -17.25
N LEU A 568 -6.71 56.01 -17.37
CA LEU A 568 -6.14 54.99 -16.48
C LEU A 568 -4.87 54.30 -17.01
N ALA A 569 -4.81 54.01 -18.31
CA ALA A 569 -3.79 53.10 -18.87
C ALA A 569 -2.42 53.75 -19.19
N ALA A 570 -2.31 55.07 -19.19
CA ALA A 570 -1.09 55.78 -19.57
C ALA A 570 0.08 55.67 -18.54
N ARG A 571 -0.07 54.92 -17.44
CA ARG A 571 0.74 55.09 -16.22
C ARG A 571 1.77 53.99 -15.88
N THR A 572 1.76 52.80 -16.48
CA THR A 572 2.57 51.66 -15.97
C THR A 572 3.17 50.74 -17.06
N GLY A 573 4.49 50.81 -17.27
CA GLY A 573 5.26 50.00 -18.25
C GLY A 573 6.20 48.93 -17.64
N LYS A 574 6.86 48.12 -18.50
CA LYS A 574 7.64 46.88 -18.18
C LYS A 574 9.16 46.98 -18.41
N SER A 575 9.97 46.09 -17.78
CA SER A 575 11.26 45.55 -18.33
C SER A 575 11.84 44.34 -17.52
N ALA A 576 12.91 43.69 -18.02
CA ALA A 576 13.61 42.50 -17.47
C ALA A 576 15.08 42.43 -18.02
N GLY A 577 16.02 41.53 -17.63
CA GLY A 577 16.06 40.41 -16.66
C GLY A 577 17.36 39.55 -16.82
N ALA A 578 17.48 38.41 -16.08
CA ALA A 578 18.59 37.40 -16.06
C ALA A 578 19.96 37.84 -15.47
N ALA A 579 20.78 37.03 -14.77
CA ALA A 579 20.66 35.74 -14.05
C ALA A 579 21.98 35.55 -13.22
N GLY A 580 22.17 34.64 -12.24
CA GLY A 580 21.29 33.69 -11.54
C GLY A 580 22.09 32.55 -10.86
N SER A 581 21.83 32.22 -9.58
CA SER A 581 22.39 31.05 -8.85
C SER A 581 21.34 30.42 -7.90
N GLY A 582 21.63 29.22 -7.36
CA GLY A 582 20.61 28.25 -6.89
C GLY A 582 19.68 28.69 -5.75
N PHE A 583 18.40 28.30 -5.88
CA PHE A 583 17.25 28.49 -4.97
C PHE A 583 16.84 29.95 -4.65
N TRP A 584 17.79 30.88 -4.52
CA TRP A 584 17.52 32.32 -4.39
C TRP A 584 17.29 33.03 -5.73
N GLY A 585 17.58 32.38 -6.87
CA GLY A 585 17.45 32.92 -8.23
C GLY A 585 16.05 33.35 -8.68
N ILE A 586 15.00 33.15 -7.89
CA ILE A 586 13.66 33.74 -8.13
C ILE A 586 13.61 35.22 -7.68
N PHE A 587 14.46 35.63 -6.74
CA PHE A 587 14.60 37.01 -6.28
C PHE A 587 15.83 37.70 -6.90
N GLY A 588 15.97 37.60 -8.22
CA GLY A 588 16.99 38.31 -9.00
C GLY A 588 16.75 39.83 -9.01
N ARG A 589 17.09 40.52 -7.91
CA ARG A 589 16.96 41.96 -7.73
C ARG A 589 18.37 42.58 -7.68
N ASN A 590 18.58 43.65 -8.44
CA ASN A 590 19.92 44.24 -8.66
C ASN A 590 20.64 44.58 -7.34
N HIS A 591 21.74 43.88 -7.05
CA HIS A 591 22.55 44.06 -5.83
C HIS A 591 23.00 45.51 -5.61
N ALA A 592 23.32 46.25 -6.67
CA ALA A 592 23.73 47.66 -6.57
C ALA A 592 22.67 48.59 -5.95
N TRP A 593 21.38 48.28 -6.11
CA TRP A 593 20.27 49.04 -5.50
C TRP A 593 20.11 48.72 -4.02
N LEU A 594 20.28 47.44 -3.64
CA LEU A 594 20.22 46.99 -2.25
C LEU A 594 21.47 47.39 -1.45
N GLU A 595 22.64 47.53 -2.07
CA GLU A 595 23.89 47.90 -1.40
C GLU A 595 24.14 49.41 -1.32
N GLY A 596 23.27 50.25 -1.91
CA GLY A 596 23.42 51.70 -1.90
C GLY A 596 24.52 52.24 -2.82
N LYS A 597 24.83 51.53 -3.91
CA LYS A 597 25.99 51.79 -4.79
C LYS A 597 25.61 52.25 -6.21
N LEU A 598 24.47 52.94 -6.38
CA LEU A 598 24.14 53.57 -7.67
C LEU A 598 25.00 54.80 -7.93
N THR A 599 25.34 55.04 -9.20
CA THR A 599 26.01 56.27 -9.65
C THR A 599 25.03 57.44 -9.75
N GLU A 600 25.53 58.68 -9.72
CA GLU A 600 24.67 59.87 -9.69
C GLU A 600 23.74 60.00 -10.92
N GLU A 601 24.18 59.57 -12.10
CA GLU A 601 23.34 59.49 -13.33
C GLU A 601 22.22 58.44 -13.23
N GLN A 602 22.43 57.36 -12.48
CA GLN A 602 21.41 56.36 -12.24
C GLN A 602 20.43 56.81 -11.15
N ILE A 603 20.85 57.66 -10.22
CA ILE A 603 19.97 58.24 -9.19
C ILE A 603 19.06 59.32 -9.79
N SER A 604 19.55 60.13 -10.73
CA SER A 604 18.77 61.19 -11.39
C SER A 604 17.75 60.67 -12.42
N SER A 605 17.86 59.42 -12.84
CA SER A 605 16.92 58.75 -13.75
C SER A 605 15.82 57.92 -13.05
N LEU A 606 15.83 57.86 -11.71
CA LEU A 606 14.76 57.22 -10.92
C LEU A 606 13.50 58.09 -10.85
N THR A 607 12.32 57.46 -10.88
CA THR A 607 11.07 58.18 -10.56
C THR A 607 11.04 58.59 -9.08
N PRO A 608 10.22 59.59 -8.66
CA PRO A 608 10.19 60.07 -7.27
C PRO A 608 9.95 58.96 -6.24
N GLU A 609 9.03 58.04 -6.54
CA GLU A 609 8.70 56.88 -5.70
C GLU A 609 9.84 55.85 -5.66
N GLN A 610 10.56 55.64 -6.77
CA GLN A 610 11.74 54.77 -6.78
C GLN A 610 12.93 55.39 -6.03
N LEU A 611 13.08 56.71 -6.09
CA LEU A 611 14.08 57.48 -5.35
C LEU A 611 13.77 57.48 -3.84
N GLU A 612 12.49 57.58 -3.46
CA GLU A 612 12.04 57.46 -2.07
C GLU A 612 12.27 56.05 -1.54
N ASN A 613 11.88 55.00 -2.29
CA ASN A 613 12.20 53.62 -1.94
C ASN A 613 13.71 53.36 -1.81
N TYR A 614 14.54 53.95 -2.68
CA TYR A 614 16.00 53.85 -2.59
C TYR A 614 16.55 54.56 -1.34
N LYS A 615 16.01 55.74 -0.99
CA LYS A 615 16.36 56.45 0.25
C LYS A 615 15.95 55.66 1.49
N SER A 616 14.75 55.07 1.51
CA SER A 616 14.29 54.18 2.58
C SER A 616 15.18 52.94 2.72
N GLN A 617 15.62 52.34 1.60
CA GLN A 617 16.58 51.24 1.61
C GLN A 617 17.96 51.67 2.16
N LEU A 618 18.43 52.88 1.82
CA LEU A 618 19.66 53.45 2.39
C LEU A 618 19.55 53.75 3.89
N VAL A 619 18.38 54.18 4.37
CA VAL A 619 18.10 54.37 5.81
C VAL A 619 18.10 53.02 6.53
N TYR A 620 17.36 52.03 6.02
CA TYR A 620 17.34 50.66 6.52
C TYR A 620 18.76 50.06 6.63
N ASN A 621 19.56 50.17 5.56
CA ASN A 621 20.95 49.70 5.56
C ASN A 621 21.86 50.44 6.56
N LYS A 622 21.51 51.69 6.92
CA LYS A 622 22.25 52.51 7.87
C LYS A 622 21.85 52.20 9.32
N GLU A 623 20.57 51.90 9.56
CA GLU A 623 20.03 51.43 10.83
C GLU A 623 20.53 50.02 11.16
N HIS A 624 20.64 49.12 10.17
CA HIS A 624 21.13 47.76 10.36
C HIS A 624 22.66 47.59 10.19
N LYS A 625 23.42 48.69 10.10
CA LYS A 625 24.87 48.66 9.85
C LYS A 625 25.64 48.14 11.07
N GLY A 626 25.87 46.81 11.11
CA GLY A 626 26.56 46.11 12.20
C GLY A 626 25.67 45.18 13.03
N HIS A 627 24.37 45.06 12.71
CA HIS A 627 23.42 44.16 13.40
C HIS A 627 23.26 42.79 12.74
N GLU A 628 24.01 42.46 11.68
CA GLU A 628 23.86 41.20 10.92
C GLU A 628 23.97 39.95 11.80
N SER A 629 24.88 39.93 12.78
CA SER A 629 25.05 38.81 13.72
C SER A 629 23.90 38.66 14.72
N GLN A 630 23.18 39.75 15.05
CA GLN A 630 21.96 39.68 15.86
C GLN A 630 20.79 39.14 15.04
N HIS A 631 20.62 39.60 13.79
CA HIS A 631 19.61 39.07 12.88
C HIS A 631 19.82 37.59 12.55
N GLU A 632 21.08 37.15 12.39
CA GLU A 632 21.43 35.74 12.23
C GLU A 632 21.07 34.93 13.49
N LEU A 633 21.42 35.43 14.68
CA LEU A 633 21.06 34.80 15.96
C LEU A 633 19.53 34.70 16.15
N MET A 634 18.78 35.77 15.87
CA MET A 634 17.32 35.77 15.90
C MET A 634 16.74 34.74 14.92
N ALA A 635 17.21 34.71 13.66
CA ALA A 635 16.76 33.73 12.68
C ALA A 635 17.02 32.28 13.13
N ILE A 636 18.18 32.00 13.74
CA ILE A 636 18.50 30.68 14.32
C ILE A 636 17.57 30.35 15.50
N ILE A 637 17.32 31.30 16.40
CA ILE A 637 16.39 31.13 17.54
C ILE A 637 14.97 30.84 17.05
N LEU A 638 14.48 31.59 16.05
CA LEU A 638 13.17 31.37 15.45
C LEU A 638 13.06 30.00 14.79
N LEU A 639 14.06 29.61 13.98
CA LEU A 639 14.07 28.32 13.30
C LEU A 639 14.15 27.15 14.29
N PHE A 640 14.96 27.28 15.35
CA PHE A 640 15.00 26.31 16.45
C PHE A 640 13.67 26.24 17.21
N ALA A 641 13.04 27.37 17.53
CA ALA A 641 11.75 27.41 18.23
C ALA A 641 10.62 26.80 17.38
N LEU A 642 10.56 27.10 16.08
CA LEU A 642 9.63 26.49 15.12
C LEU A 642 9.85 24.97 15.00
N PHE A 643 11.09 24.48 15.10
CA PHE A 643 11.38 23.04 15.08
C PHE A 643 11.04 22.36 16.41
N ALA A 644 11.51 22.90 17.54
CA ALA A 644 11.30 22.33 18.87
C ALA A 644 9.83 22.29 19.29
N SER A 645 9.05 23.32 18.93
CA SER A 645 7.62 23.37 19.20
C SER A 645 6.84 22.24 18.51
N GLN A 646 7.24 21.79 17.31
CA GLN A 646 6.63 20.64 16.64
C GLN A 646 6.77 19.37 17.49
N PHE A 647 7.96 19.09 18.01
CA PHE A 647 8.18 17.92 18.88
C PHE A 647 7.37 18.00 20.17
N LEU A 648 7.31 19.17 20.81
CA LEU A 648 6.56 19.39 22.04
C LEU A 648 5.04 19.22 21.82
N ILE A 649 4.50 19.75 20.73
CA ILE A 649 3.09 19.63 20.35
C ILE A 649 2.75 18.18 19.99
N LEU A 650 3.60 17.47 19.25
CA LEU A 650 3.41 16.05 18.94
C LEU A 650 3.47 15.16 20.19
N TRP A 651 4.40 15.44 21.11
CA TRP A 651 4.50 14.75 22.40
C TRP A 651 3.27 14.98 23.26
N TRP A 652 2.79 16.23 23.37
CA TRP A 652 1.59 16.57 24.11
C TRP A 652 0.35 15.88 23.51
N LYS A 653 0.16 15.97 22.18
CA LYS A 653 -0.91 15.28 21.46
C LYS A 653 -0.92 13.77 21.71
N LYS A 654 0.25 13.13 21.81
CA LYS A 654 0.40 11.69 22.11
C LYS A 654 0.09 11.34 23.57
N ARG A 655 0.50 12.17 24.54
CA ARG A 655 0.41 11.86 25.98
C ARG A 655 -0.88 12.35 26.65
N HIS A 656 -1.40 13.51 26.25
CA HIS A 656 -2.59 14.13 26.84
C HIS A 656 -3.50 14.73 25.75
N TYR A 657 -4.05 13.87 24.89
CA TYR A 657 -4.89 14.27 23.75
C TYR A 657 -6.08 15.17 24.14
N LYS A 658 -6.77 14.89 25.27
CA LYS A 658 -7.93 15.70 25.71
C LYS A 658 -7.57 17.15 26.02
N SER A 659 -6.45 17.42 26.70
CA SER A 659 -6.03 18.80 26.99
C SER A 659 -5.49 19.50 25.75
N TYR A 660 -4.76 18.79 24.89
CA TYR A 660 -4.35 19.29 23.58
C TYR A 660 -5.55 19.70 22.70
N GLN A 661 -6.60 18.87 22.64
CA GLN A 661 -7.82 19.14 21.86
C GLN A 661 -8.61 20.32 22.44
N ALA A 662 -8.76 20.40 23.77
CA ALA A 662 -9.44 21.50 24.43
C ALA A 662 -8.73 22.85 24.23
N VAL A 663 -7.40 22.89 24.39
CA VAL A 663 -6.58 24.10 24.15
C VAL A 663 -6.60 24.48 22.67
N SER A 664 -6.48 23.51 21.76
CA SER A 664 -6.49 23.79 20.32
C SER A 664 -7.85 24.34 19.85
N LEU A 665 -8.97 23.79 20.33
CA LEU A 665 -10.30 24.29 20.01
C LEU A 665 -10.56 25.67 20.63
N GLY A 666 -10.13 25.87 21.88
CA GLY A 666 -10.21 27.18 22.55
C GLY A 666 -9.47 28.26 21.76
N GLY A 667 -8.22 27.99 21.35
CA GLY A 667 -7.45 28.90 20.50
C GLY A 667 -8.08 29.14 19.13
N LEU A 668 -8.59 28.10 18.47
CA LEU A 668 -9.26 28.22 17.16
C LEU A 668 -10.54 29.07 17.21
N TYR A 669 -11.26 29.02 18.33
CA TYR A 669 -12.48 29.81 18.54
C TYR A 669 -12.17 31.24 18.98
N ILE A 670 -11.17 31.44 19.86
CA ILE A 670 -10.88 32.72 20.51
C ILE A 670 -9.91 33.59 19.70
N PHE A 671 -8.79 33.07 19.16
CA PHE A 671 -7.80 33.93 18.50
C PHE A 671 -8.35 34.68 17.27
N PRO A 672 -9.10 34.05 16.34
CA PRO A 672 -9.67 34.76 15.20
C PRO A 672 -10.73 35.77 15.60
N MET A 673 -11.46 35.52 16.70
CA MET A 673 -12.41 36.47 17.27
C MET A 673 -11.69 37.72 17.82
N LEU A 674 -10.65 37.53 18.66
CA LEU A 674 -9.86 38.62 19.23
C LEU A 674 -9.16 39.43 18.13
N PHE A 675 -8.57 38.75 17.14
CA PHE A 675 -7.95 39.42 15.99
C PHE A 675 -8.99 40.17 15.15
N GLY A 676 -10.18 39.60 14.95
CA GLY A 676 -11.29 40.25 14.24
C GLY A 676 -11.82 41.50 14.95
N PHE A 677 -11.75 41.58 16.28
CA PHE A 677 -12.01 42.82 17.03
C PHE A 677 -10.87 43.82 16.90
N TYR A 678 -9.62 43.39 17.04
CA TYR A 678 -8.44 44.25 16.92
C TYR A 678 -8.29 44.88 15.53
N ALA A 679 -8.64 44.14 14.47
CA ALA A 679 -8.57 44.58 13.09
C ALA A 679 -9.91 45.14 12.54
N GLU A 680 -10.92 45.35 13.40
CA GLU A 680 -12.24 45.91 13.05
C GLU A 680 -13.01 45.16 11.93
N TRP A 681 -12.86 43.84 11.84
CA TRP A 681 -13.45 43.01 10.79
C TRP A 681 -14.95 42.70 11.02
N HIS A 682 -15.80 43.73 10.97
CA HIS A 682 -17.23 43.63 11.24
C HIS A 682 -17.95 42.51 10.47
N ARG A 683 -17.61 42.29 9.18
CA ARG A 683 -18.20 41.22 8.36
C ARG A 683 -17.93 39.83 8.94
N PHE A 684 -16.69 39.58 9.39
CA PHE A 684 -16.30 38.33 10.02
C PHE A 684 -17.02 38.15 11.36
N LEU A 685 -17.06 39.19 12.19
CA LEU A 685 -17.72 39.14 13.49
C LEU A 685 -19.24 38.83 13.39
N VAL A 686 -19.93 39.36 12.37
CA VAL A 686 -21.35 39.03 12.12
C VAL A 686 -21.54 37.57 11.69
N VAL A 687 -20.73 37.07 10.75
CA VAL A 687 -20.82 35.66 10.31
C VAL A 687 -20.44 34.70 11.44
N TRP A 688 -19.39 35.04 12.21
CA TRP A 688 -18.94 34.28 13.38
C TRP A 688 -20.02 34.23 14.47
N THR A 689 -20.63 35.37 14.82
CA THR A 689 -21.69 35.39 15.86
C THR A 689 -22.92 34.60 15.43
N LEU A 690 -23.36 34.70 14.17
CA LEU A 690 -24.44 33.88 13.62
C LEU A 690 -24.10 32.38 13.68
N TYR A 691 -22.89 32.00 13.24
CA TYR A 691 -22.40 30.62 13.31
C TYR A 691 -22.36 30.10 14.75
N SER A 692 -21.88 30.90 15.69
CA SER A 692 -21.76 30.55 17.11
C SER A 692 -23.13 30.40 17.79
N VAL A 693 -24.12 31.24 17.45
CA VAL A 693 -25.51 31.09 17.93
C VAL A 693 -26.15 29.79 17.41
N LEU A 694 -26.01 29.52 16.11
CA LEU A 694 -26.59 28.32 15.48
C LEU A 694 -25.95 27.03 16.02
N ASN A 695 -24.62 26.98 16.14
CA ASN A 695 -23.94 25.82 16.73
C ASN A 695 -24.18 25.72 18.23
N GLY A 696 -24.29 26.85 18.95
CA GLY A 696 -24.69 26.87 20.36
C GLY A 696 -26.06 26.21 20.58
N TYR A 697 -27.05 26.47 19.71
CA TYR A 697 -28.36 25.80 19.74
C TYR A 697 -28.26 24.28 19.49
N VAL A 698 -27.40 23.85 18.54
CA VAL A 698 -27.19 22.43 18.22
C VAL A 698 -26.48 21.70 19.37
N ILE A 699 -25.42 22.29 19.94
CA ILE A 699 -24.70 21.78 21.12
C ILE A 699 -25.63 21.71 22.33
N TYR A 700 -26.48 22.72 22.52
CA TYR A 700 -27.49 22.73 23.57
C TYR A 700 -28.48 21.57 23.42
N LYS A 701 -29.04 21.35 22.22
CA LYS A 701 -29.89 20.17 21.94
C LYS A 701 -29.14 18.85 22.18
N ALA A 702 -27.90 18.73 21.72
CA ALA A 702 -27.05 17.54 21.93
C ALA A 702 -26.71 17.26 23.40
N SER A 703 -26.82 18.28 24.28
CA SER A 703 -26.48 18.20 25.71
C SER A 703 -27.69 18.09 26.64
N ARG A 704 -28.93 18.16 26.13
CA ARG A 704 -30.15 18.01 26.94
C ARG A 704 -30.31 16.59 27.48
N LYS A 705 -30.82 16.47 28.71
CA LYS A 705 -31.16 15.20 29.37
C LYS A 705 -32.65 15.21 29.75
N PRO A 706 -33.47 14.23 29.36
CA PRO A 706 -33.16 13.14 28.41
C PRO A 706 -32.92 13.66 26.97
N LEU A 707 -32.18 12.88 26.17
CA LEU A 707 -31.94 13.19 24.77
C LEU A 707 -33.09 12.67 23.89
N GLU A 708 -33.68 13.54 23.08
CA GLU A 708 -34.69 13.16 22.09
C GLU A 708 -34.04 12.39 20.93
N ALA A 709 -34.63 11.27 20.50
CA ALA A 709 -33.98 10.34 19.56
C ALA A 709 -33.85 10.83 18.11
N MET A 710 -34.53 11.90 17.73
CA MET A 710 -34.27 12.62 16.47
C MET A 710 -32.98 13.46 16.55
N THR A 711 -32.50 13.81 17.75
CA THR A 711 -31.38 14.74 17.96
C THR A 711 -30.09 14.28 17.27
N PRO A 712 -29.61 13.02 17.41
CA PRO A 712 -28.39 12.58 16.73
C PRO A 712 -28.45 12.75 15.22
N ARG A 713 -29.60 12.45 14.61
CA ARG A 713 -29.83 12.61 13.16
C ARG A 713 -29.85 14.08 12.75
N MET A 714 -30.46 14.94 13.55
CA MET A 714 -30.49 16.39 13.33
C MET A 714 -29.08 16.99 13.43
N VAL A 715 -28.32 16.61 14.47
CA VAL A 715 -26.92 17.04 14.68
C VAL A 715 -26.04 16.62 13.50
N TYR A 716 -26.05 15.35 13.11
CA TYR A 716 -25.27 14.88 11.96
C TYR A 716 -25.70 15.55 10.65
N LYS A 717 -27.00 15.79 10.44
CA LYS A 717 -27.51 16.50 9.25
C LYS A 717 -27.04 17.96 9.22
N TRP A 718 -27.14 18.68 10.35
CA TRP A 718 -26.66 20.06 10.47
C TRP A 718 -25.19 20.17 10.08
N PHE A 719 -24.33 19.35 10.69
CA PHE A 719 -22.90 19.43 10.41
C PHE A 719 -22.51 18.89 9.02
N THR A 720 -23.32 18.03 8.40
CA THR A 720 -23.18 17.71 6.97
C THR A 720 -23.42 18.94 6.10
N VAL A 721 -24.42 19.77 6.42
CA VAL A 721 -24.70 21.03 5.72
C VAL A 721 -23.56 22.03 5.93
N VAL A 722 -23.07 22.19 7.18
CA VAL A 722 -21.91 23.05 7.48
C VAL A 722 -20.68 22.61 6.68
N TYR A 723 -20.35 21.32 6.68
CA TYR A 723 -19.23 20.76 5.93
C TYR A 723 -19.37 20.97 4.41
N ASN A 724 -20.54 20.68 3.84
CA ASN A 724 -20.76 20.87 2.41
C ASN A 724 -20.69 22.35 2.00
N ALA A 725 -21.24 23.26 2.81
CA ALA A 725 -21.15 24.69 2.58
C ALA A 725 -19.70 25.18 2.68
N SER A 726 -18.95 24.78 3.70
CA SER A 726 -17.55 25.18 3.89
C SER A 726 -16.64 24.62 2.80
N PHE A 727 -16.91 23.39 2.34
CA PHE A 727 -16.20 22.77 1.21
C PHE A 727 -16.49 23.48 -0.11
N VAL A 728 -17.76 23.78 -0.44
CA VAL A 728 -18.13 24.48 -1.68
C VAL A 728 -17.57 25.91 -1.69
N VAL A 729 -17.68 26.64 -0.58
CA VAL A 729 -17.10 28.00 -0.46
C VAL A 729 -15.57 27.97 -0.58
N GLY A 730 -14.91 26.99 0.04
CA GLY A 730 -13.46 26.78 -0.09
C GLY A 730 -13.04 26.43 -1.52
N LEU A 731 -13.79 25.57 -2.21
CA LEU A 731 -13.53 25.17 -3.60
C LEU A 731 -13.74 26.34 -4.57
N ILE A 732 -14.77 27.16 -4.38
CA ILE A 732 -14.99 28.39 -5.15
C ILE A 732 -13.82 29.36 -4.93
N GLY A 733 -13.42 29.60 -3.67
CA GLY A 733 -12.27 30.46 -3.36
C GLY A 733 -10.97 29.98 -4.00
N TYR A 734 -10.69 28.67 -3.95
CA TYR A 734 -9.54 28.06 -4.61
C TYR A 734 -9.61 28.20 -6.14
N ALA A 735 -10.76 27.95 -6.76
CA ALA A 735 -10.96 28.14 -8.19
C ALA A 735 -10.77 29.60 -8.61
N MET A 736 -11.24 30.57 -7.81
CA MET A 736 -11.02 32.00 -8.06
C MET A 736 -9.54 32.37 -8.01
N ILE A 737 -8.79 31.86 -7.03
CA ILE A 737 -7.33 32.05 -6.94
C ILE A 737 -6.63 31.45 -8.17
N LEU A 738 -6.99 30.24 -8.61
CA LEU A 738 -6.42 29.64 -9.82
C LEU A 738 -6.73 30.44 -11.09
N ILE A 739 -7.98 30.86 -11.27
CA ILE A 739 -8.41 31.69 -12.41
C ILE A 739 -7.62 33.00 -12.47
N ALA A 740 -7.33 33.61 -11.33
CA ALA A 740 -6.47 34.78 -11.27
C ALA A 740 -4.99 34.46 -11.52
N PHE A 741 -4.47 33.37 -10.96
CA PHE A 741 -3.08 32.93 -11.15
C PHE A 741 -2.75 32.62 -12.62
N PHE A 742 -3.70 32.07 -13.38
CA PHE A 742 -3.55 31.85 -14.82
C PHE A 742 -3.83 33.10 -15.69
N GLY A 743 -3.92 34.29 -15.09
CA GLY A 743 -4.13 35.56 -15.82
C GLY A 743 -5.54 35.78 -16.38
N ILE A 744 -6.45 34.81 -16.21
CA ILE A 744 -7.81 34.89 -16.76
C ILE A 744 -8.62 35.99 -16.06
N ALA A 745 -8.34 36.29 -14.78
CA ALA A 745 -8.97 37.41 -14.07
C ALA A 745 -8.49 38.80 -14.53
N GLU A 746 -7.33 38.90 -15.19
CA GLU A 746 -6.85 40.18 -15.76
C GLU A 746 -7.66 40.59 -17.00
N VAL A 747 -8.29 39.63 -17.69
CA VAL A 747 -9.24 39.87 -18.81
C VAL A 747 -10.49 40.62 -18.35
N PHE A 748 -10.82 40.56 -17.05
CA PHE A 748 -11.99 41.21 -16.45
C PHE A 748 -11.66 42.50 -15.67
N SER A 749 -10.43 43.03 -15.80
CA SER A 749 -9.95 44.25 -15.11
C SER A 749 -10.07 44.23 -13.57
N ALA A 750 -10.29 43.06 -12.96
CA ALA A 750 -10.60 42.89 -11.53
C ALA A 750 -9.61 41.98 -10.80
N GLY A 751 -8.43 41.70 -11.38
CA GLY A 751 -7.51 40.66 -10.93
C GLY A 751 -7.12 40.72 -9.45
N SER A 752 -6.83 41.90 -8.92
CA SER A 752 -6.46 42.10 -7.50
C SER A 752 -7.63 41.82 -6.55
N GLU A 753 -8.82 42.35 -6.83
CA GLU A 753 -10.03 42.10 -6.04
C GLU A 753 -10.47 40.63 -6.13
N PHE A 754 -10.34 40.00 -7.29
CA PHE A 754 -10.69 38.60 -7.51
C PHE A 754 -9.80 37.65 -6.67
N ILE A 755 -8.51 37.96 -6.54
CA ILE A 755 -7.59 37.26 -5.62
C ILE A 755 -8.00 37.50 -4.17
N GLN A 756 -8.30 38.74 -3.77
CA GLN A 756 -8.71 39.04 -2.40
C GLN A 756 -10.02 38.32 -2.00
N VAL A 757 -11.03 38.33 -2.87
CA VAL A 757 -12.28 37.59 -2.66
C VAL A 757 -12.04 36.07 -2.68
N GLY A 758 -11.16 35.57 -3.55
CA GLY A 758 -10.77 34.16 -3.57
C GLY A 758 -10.11 33.71 -2.26
N ILE A 759 -9.16 34.48 -1.74
CA ILE A 759 -8.50 34.24 -0.44
C ILE A 759 -9.51 34.35 0.72
N LEU A 760 -10.43 35.32 0.67
CA LEU A 760 -11.49 35.47 1.67
C LEU A 760 -12.43 34.25 1.70
N MET A 761 -12.91 33.80 0.54
CA MET A 761 -13.75 32.61 0.44
C MET A 761 -12.99 31.34 0.86
N LEU A 762 -11.74 31.18 0.43
CA LEU A 762 -10.91 30.03 0.82
C LEU A 762 -10.67 29.99 2.34
N SER A 763 -10.32 31.12 2.95
CA SER A 763 -10.10 31.21 4.40
C SER A 763 -11.37 30.97 5.21
N TYR A 764 -12.53 31.48 4.79
CA TYR A 764 -13.82 31.20 5.43
C TYR A 764 -14.19 29.71 5.31
N GLY A 765 -14.05 29.12 4.12
CA GLY A 765 -14.34 27.71 3.85
C GLY A 765 -13.44 26.75 4.65
N LEU A 766 -12.17 27.09 4.84
CA LEU A 766 -11.26 26.34 5.71
C LEU A 766 -11.60 26.55 7.19
N TYR A 767 -11.74 27.79 7.65
CA TYR A 767 -11.93 28.10 9.08
C TYR A 767 -13.20 27.47 9.68
N PHE A 768 -14.36 27.71 9.07
CA PHE A 768 -15.62 27.14 9.53
C PHE A 768 -15.68 25.62 9.29
N GLY A 769 -14.90 25.09 8.34
CA GLY A 769 -14.69 23.65 8.13
C GLY A 769 -13.94 22.97 9.28
N VAL A 770 -12.84 23.56 9.79
CA VAL A 770 -12.12 23.04 10.97
C VAL A 770 -13.01 23.13 12.21
N LEU A 771 -13.65 24.28 12.46
CA LEU A 771 -14.53 24.45 13.61
C LEU A 771 -15.71 23.46 13.61
N GLY A 772 -16.39 23.31 12.46
CA GLY A 772 -17.54 22.41 12.33
C GLY A 772 -17.16 20.97 12.68
N ARG A 773 -16.00 20.51 12.22
CA ARG A 773 -15.44 19.18 12.52
C ARG A 773 -15.18 18.98 14.02
N ASP A 774 -14.56 19.94 14.69
CA ASP A 774 -14.23 19.80 16.12
C ASP A 774 -15.49 19.88 16.99
N PHE A 775 -16.51 20.67 16.62
CA PHE A 775 -17.81 20.69 17.30
C PHE A 775 -18.63 19.40 17.10
N VAL A 776 -18.57 18.76 15.93
CA VAL A 776 -19.21 17.45 15.67
C VAL A 776 -18.72 16.39 16.65
N GLU A 777 -17.41 16.32 16.85
CA GLU A 777 -16.80 15.28 17.69
C GLU A 777 -17.29 15.42 19.14
N ILE A 778 -17.27 16.65 19.67
CA ILE A 778 -17.79 16.96 21.00
C ILE A 778 -19.29 16.64 21.10
N CYS A 779 -20.11 17.03 20.11
CA CYS A 779 -21.53 16.68 20.12
C CYS A 779 -21.75 15.17 20.11
N THR A 780 -20.95 14.43 19.34
CA THR A 780 -21.01 12.97 19.23
C THR A 780 -20.74 12.31 20.58
N ASP A 781 -19.65 12.68 21.25
CA ASP A 781 -19.29 12.13 22.56
C ASP A 781 -20.33 12.50 23.64
N ARG A 782 -20.85 13.74 23.64
CA ARG A 782 -21.86 14.20 24.60
C ARG A 782 -23.22 13.54 24.43
N MET A 783 -23.67 13.30 23.18
CA MET A 783 -24.89 12.54 22.92
C MET A 783 -24.74 11.09 23.38
N ALA A 784 -23.61 10.45 23.06
CA ALA A 784 -23.33 9.07 23.41
C ALA A 784 -23.33 8.84 24.94
N ALA A 785 -22.59 9.69 25.66
CA ALA A 785 -22.54 9.67 27.13
C ALA A 785 -23.91 9.97 27.78
N THR A 786 -24.76 10.78 27.13
CA THR A 786 -26.09 11.12 27.63
C THR A 786 -27.11 9.98 27.45
N ILE A 787 -27.03 9.23 26.35
CA ILE A 787 -27.87 8.06 26.12
C ILE A 787 -27.53 6.96 27.15
N GLY A 788 -26.24 6.79 27.44
CA GLY A 788 -25.73 5.88 28.48
C GLY A 788 -25.29 4.50 27.98
N TYR A 789 -25.47 4.19 26.69
CA TYR A 789 -24.90 2.98 26.05
C TYR A 789 -23.42 3.15 25.66
N TYR A 790 -22.87 4.35 25.79
CA TYR A 790 -21.46 4.66 25.61
C TYR A 790 -20.92 5.31 26.87
N SER A 791 -19.65 5.04 27.20
CA SER A 791 -18.89 5.85 28.15
C SER A 791 -17.46 6.01 27.68
N GLU A 792 -16.82 7.11 28.08
CA GLU A 792 -15.41 7.34 27.81
C GLU A 792 -14.54 6.30 28.54
N ASP A 793 -14.85 6.00 29.80
CA ASP A 793 -14.05 5.14 30.69
C ASP A 793 -14.23 3.62 30.50
N GLY A 794 -15.22 3.18 29.72
CA GLY A 794 -15.30 1.80 29.20
C GLY A 794 -16.50 0.95 29.63
N LEU A 795 -17.17 1.25 30.75
CA LEU A 795 -18.46 0.63 31.08
C LEU A 795 -19.63 1.46 30.58
N PRO A 796 -20.54 0.93 29.73
CA PRO A 796 -21.79 1.61 29.45
C PRO A 796 -22.64 1.66 30.72
N ASN A 797 -23.24 2.83 31.00
CA ASN A 797 -24.13 3.04 32.16
C ASN A 797 -25.49 2.31 32.00
N LYS A 798 -25.79 1.78 30.81
CA LYS A 798 -26.99 0.99 30.50
C LYS A 798 -26.63 -0.22 29.66
N TYR A 799 -27.28 -1.35 29.92
CA TYR A 799 -27.19 -2.54 29.09
C TYR A 799 -28.02 -2.36 27.80
N LEU A 800 -27.43 -2.63 26.64
CA LEU A 800 -28.10 -2.54 25.35
C LEU A 800 -28.90 -3.84 25.08
N GLY A 801 -30.23 -3.73 25.05
CA GLY A 801 -31.11 -4.84 24.68
C GLY A 801 -31.00 -5.21 23.20
N GLU A 802 -31.36 -6.45 22.88
CA GLU A 802 -31.35 -6.94 21.50
C GLU A 802 -32.24 -6.07 20.60
N GLY A 803 -31.75 -5.76 19.41
CA GLY A 803 -32.45 -4.89 18.47
C GLY A 803 -32.48 -3.40 18.82
N ILE A 804 -31.86 -2.90 19.90
CA ILE A 804 -31.84 -1.45 20.21
C ILE A 804 -30.61 -0.77 19.59
N CYS A 805 -30.81 0.35 18.90
CA CYS A 805 -29.73 1.15 18.33
C CYS A 805 -29.09 2.05 19.40
N ALA A 806 -27.85 1.77 19.80
CA ALA A 806 -27.14 2.53 20.85
C ALA A 806 -26.91 4.03 20.57
N VAL A 807 -27.08 4.49 19.31
CA VAL A 807 -26.87 5.89 18.89
C VAL A 807 -28.13 6.74 19.02
N CYS A 808 -29.34 6.16 18.97
CA CYS A 808 -30.62 6.88 19.12
C CYS A 808 -31.54 6.30 20.22
N GLY A 809 -31.15 5.19 20.85
CA GLY A 809 -31.91 4.53 21.91
C GLY A 809 -33.22 3.88 21.48
N HIS A 810 -33.47 3.73 20.17
CA HIS A 810 -34.71 3.18 19.62
C HIS A 810 -34.53 1.79 19.02
N ALA A 811 -35.61 1.01 19.00
CA ALA A 811 -35.65 -0.31 18.39
C ALA A 811 -35.35 -0.26 16.89
N THR A 812 -34.75 -1.33 16.39
CA THR A 812 -34.49 -1.64 14.98
C THR A 812 -35.38 -2.81 14.56
N SER A 813 -35.75 -2.88 13.28
CA SER A 813 -36.73 -3.84 12.73
C SER A 813 -36.31 -5.32 12.80
N ILE A 814 -35.12 -5.62 13.33
CA ILE A 814 -34.59 -6.99 13.49
C ILE A 814 -34.97 -7.60 14.86
N GLY A 815 -35.35 -6.79 15.86
CA GLY A 815 -35.60 -7.24 17.24
C GLY A 815 -37.07 -7.40 17.65
N HIS A 816 -38.03 -6.92 16.85
CA HIS A 816 -39.46 -7.08 17.11
C HIS A 816 -40.17 -7.64 15.87
N PRO A 817 -40.92 -8.75 15.97
CA PRO A 817 -41.84 -9.12 14.92
C PRO A 817 -42.93 -8.05 14.83
N ALA A 818 -43.10 -7.45 13.65
CA ALA A 818 -44.15 -6.46 13.37
C ALA A 818 -45.56 -7.08 13.28
N SER A 819 -45.83 -8.12 14.07
CA SER A 819 -47.01 -9.00 13.98
C SER A 819 -47.78 -9.16 15.30
N LEU A 820 -47.57 -8.27 16.28
CA LEU A 820 -48.25 -8.31 17.58
C LEU A 820 -48.90 -6.99 18.03
N THR A 821 -48.92 -5.96 17.19
CA THR A 821 -49.78 -4.78 17.38
C THR A 821 -50.68 -4.59 16.16
N THR A 822 -51.96 -4.94 16.31
CA THR A 822 -53.02 -4.75 15.31
C THR A 822 -53.56 -3.31 15.25
N ASP A 823 -52.86 -2.36 15.88
CA ASP A 823 -53.24 -0.95 15.96
C ASP A 823 -52.30 -0.10 15.05
N PRO A 824 -52.81 0.52 13.98
CA PRO A 824 -51.99 1.30 13.05
C PRO A 824 -51.33 2.54 13.67
N ASN A 825 -51.75 2.96 14.87
CA ASN A 825 -51.19 4.11 15.59
C ASN A 825 -49.92 3.78 16.42
N GLN A 826 -49.51 2.51 16.55
CA GLN A 826 -48.37 2.09 17.37
C GLN A 826 -47.18 1.55 16.56
N ARG A 827 -46.79 2.25 15.48
CA ARG A 827 -45.56 1.91 14.73
C ARG A 827 -44.32 2.41 15.49
N PRO A 828 -43.28 1.58 15.71
CA PRO A 828 -42.05 2.03 16.34
C PRO A 828 -41.35 3.08 15.46
N MET A 829 -40.88 4.17 16.08
CA MET A 829 -40.22 5.26 15.37
C MET A 829 -38.97 4.72 14.65
N PHE A 830 -38.90 4.97 13.33
CA PHE A 830 -37.89 4.44 12.39
C PHE A 830 -38.08 2.99 11.90
N SER A 831 -39.29 2.42 11.92
CA SER A 831 -39.61 1.09 11.36
C SER A 831 -39.05 0.83 9.95
N ASP A 832 -39.06 1.87 9.10
CA ASP A 832 -38.79 1.78 7.67
C ASP A 832 -37.33 2.10 7.32
N ASP A 833 -36.48 2.44 8.30
CA ASP A 833 -35.07 2.73 8.05
C ASP A 833 -34.25 1.44 7.87
N PRO A 834 -33.37 1.37 6.85
CA PRO A 834 -32.47 0.24 6.67
C PRO A 834 -31.55 0.09 7.89
N VAL A 835 -31.32 -1.16 8.26
CA VAL A 835 -30.56 -1.55 9.44
C VAL A 835 -29.22 -2.16 9.02
N HIS A 836 -28.16 -1.82 9.74
CA HIS A 836 -26.80 -2.26 9.45
C HIS A 836 -26.21 -2.96 10.68
N GLN A 837 -25.68 -4.16 10.46
CA GLN A 837 -25.03 -4.98 11.49
C GLN A 837 -23.52 -4.92 11.34
N LEU A 838 -22.83 -4.56 12.42
CA LEU A 838 -21.36 -4.51 12.47
C LEU A 838 -20.75 -5.91 12.69
N THR A 839 -19.43 -6.05 12.47
CA THR A 839 -18.63 -7.26 12.79
C THR A 839 -18.84 -7.74 14.22
N CYS A 840 -18.94 -6.80 15.16
CA CYS A 840 -19.25 -7.03 16.58
C CYS A 840 -20.68 -7.50 16.85
N LYS A 841 -21.46 -7.82 15.80
CA LYS A 841 -22.87 -8.24 15.78
C LYS A 841 -23.91 -7.22 16.28
N HIS A 842 -23.49 -6.06 16.80
CA HIS A 842 -24.39 -4.98 17.18
C HIS A 842 -25.07 -4.36 15.95
N VAL A 843 -26.34 -3.99 16.13
CA VAL A 843 -27.28 -3.63 15.06
C VAL A 843 -27.71 -2.16 15.23
N PHE A 844 -27.65 -1.37 14.16
CA PHE A 844 -27.94 0.06 14.17
C PHE A 844 -28.73 0.50 12.94
N HIS A 845 -29.52 1.57 13.04
CA HIS A 845 -30.04 2.25 11.85
C HIS A 845 -28.89 2.77 10.98
N GLU A 846 -28.92 2.53 9.66
CA GLU A 846 -27.84 2.89 8.72
C GLU A 846 -27.45 4.37 8.85
N LYS A 847 -28.46 5.26 8.91
CA LYS A 847 -28.27 6.72 9.08
C LYS A 847 -27.55 7.08 10.39
N CYS A 848 -27.82 6.35 11.47
CA CYS A 848 -27.22 6.61 12.78
C CYS A 848 -25.76 6.13 12.85
N ILE A 849 -25.46 4.91 12.40
CA ILE A 849 -24.08 4.39 12.41
C ILE A 849 -23.20 5.07 11.35
N ARG A 850 -23.75 5.42 10.17
CA ARG A 850 -23.03 6.22 9.17
C ARG A 850 -22.71 7.61 9.70
N GLY A 851 -23.62 8.24 10.44
CA GLY A 851 -23.37 9.52 11.11
C GLY A 851 -22.25 9.42 12.14
N TRP A 852 -22.29 8.41 13.01
CA TRP A 852 -21.25 8.12 13.99
C TRP A 852 -19.85 7.94 13.37
N VAL A 853 -19.75 7.11 12.34
CA VAL A 853 -18.49 6.70 11.72
C VAL A 853 -17.93 7.80 10.80
N MET A 854 -18.72 8.30 9.85
CA MET A 854 -18.25 9.22 8.80
C MET A 854 -18.18 10.67 9.28
N ILE A 855 -19.20 11.13 10.02
CA ILE A 855 -19.31 12.53 10.44
C ILE A 855 -18.65 12.68 11.83
N GLY A 856 -19.01 11.82 12.79
CA GLY A 856 -18.44 11.78 14.14
C GLY A 856 -16.96 11.37 14.22
N LYS A 857 -16.36 10.88 13.12
CA LYS A 857 -14.98 10.37 13.04
C LYS A 857 -14.65 9.27 14.07
N LYS A 858 -15.66 8.55 14.57
CA LYS A 858 -15.47 7.45 15.53
C LYS A 858 -15.42 6.13 14.76
N ASP A 859 -14.21 5.61 14.55
CA ASP A 859 -13.97 4.32 13.88
C ASP A 859 -14.19 3.10 14.80
N ILE A 860 -14.98 3.27 15.86
CA ILE A 860 -15.26 2.27 16.91
C ILE A 860 -16.77 2.11 17.11
N CYS A 861 -17.20 0.91 17.46
CA CYS A 861 -18.60 0.62 17.77
C CYS A 861 -19.07 1.47 18.99
N PRO A 862 -20.22 2.17 18.90
CA PRO A 862 -20.77 2.98 19.99
C PRO A 862 -21.02 2.25 21.31
N TYR A 863 -21.04 0.91 21.32
CA TYR A 863 -21.28 0.11 22.52
C TYR A 863 -20.04 -0.67 22.97
N CYS A 864 -19.55 -1.61 22.15
CA CYS A 864 -18.43 -2.49 22.52
C CYS A 864 -17.04 -1.94 22.20
N LYS A 865 -16.93 -0.75 21.59
CA LYS A 865 -15.68 -0.11 21.14
C LYS A 865 -14.81 -0.94 20.16
N GLU A 866 -15.32 -2.04 19.61
CA GLU A 866 -14.66 -2.78 18.52
C GLU A 866 -14.48 -1.88 17.29
N LYS A 867 -13.31 -1.94 16.65
CA LYS A 867 -13.01 -1.12 15.47
C LYS A 867 -13.91 -1.51 14.29
N VAL A 868 -14.53 -0.51 13.67
CA VAL A 868 -15.44 -0.65 12.54
C VAL A 868 -14.65 -0.61 11.24
N ASP A 869 -14.95 -1.53 10.31
CA ASP A 869 -14.36 -1.49 8.97
C ASP A 869 -14.94 -0.34 8.14
N LEU A 870 -14.18 0.74 8.05
CA LEU A 870 -14.53 1.95 7.30
C LEU A 870 -14.79 1.67 5.81
N LYS A 871 -14.25 0.59 5.23
CA LYS A 871 -14.48 0.25 3.82
C LYS A 871 -15.95 -0.05 3.53
N GLN A 872 -16.68 -0.61 4.50
CA GLN A 872 -18.11 -0.98 4.35
C GLN A 872 -19.04 0.23 4.19
N PHE A 873 -18.57 1.43 4.58
CA PHE A 873 -19.31 2.68 4.49
C PHE A 873 -18.89 3.56 3.31
N LYS A 874 -17.78 3.22 2.62
CA LYS A 874 -17.29 3.92 1.43
C LYS A 874 -18.05 3.43 0.21
N ARG A 875 -19.05 4.19 -0.25
CA ARG A 875 -19.81 3.87 -1.47
C ARG A 875 -19.31 4.64 -2.69
N ASN A 876 -18.59 5.75 -2.50
CA ASN A 876 -18.14 6.62 -3.60
C ASN A 876 -16.61 6.80 -3.59
N PRO A 877 -15.95 6.88 -4.77
CA PRO A 877 -14.52 7.21 -4.86
C PRO A 877 -14.16 8.54 -4.17
N TRP A 878 -15.11 9.49 -4.16
CA TRP A 878 -15.01 10.80 -3.51
C TRP A 878 -14.80 10.73 -1.98
N ASP A 879 -15.11 9.60 -1.33
CA ASP A 879 -14.87 9.39 0.11
C ASP A 879 -13.35 9.35 0.46
N THR A 880 -12.44 9.22 -0.52
CA THR A 880 -10.98 9.37 -0.31
C THR A 880 -10.51 10.82 -0.40
N GLN A 881 -11.10 11.63 -1.30
CA GLN A 881 -10.80 13.06 -1.39
C GLN A 881 -11.18 13.80 -0.10
N GLN A 882 -12.26 13.37 0.57
CA GLN A 882 -12.58 13.84 1.92
C GLN A 882 -11.38 13.66 2.87
N GLN A 883 -10.68 12.51 2.84
CA GLN A 883 -9.54 12.27 3.75
C GLN A 883 -8.36 13.22 3.50
N LEU A 884 -8.11 13.64 2.25
CA LEU A 884 -7.09 14.65 1.94
C LEU A 884 -7.48 16.03 2.48
N TYR A 885 -8.73 16.46 2.28
CA TYR A 885 -9.26 17.70 2.86
C TYR A 885 -9.22 17.66 4.40
N LEU A 886 -9.48 16.51 5.02
CA LEU A 886 -9.37 16.34 6.47
C LEU A 886 -7.93 16.49 7.01
N ASN A 887 -6.91 16.09 6.24
CA ASN A 887 -5.50 16.33 6.60
C ASN A 887 -5.13 17.81 6.43
N LEU A 888 -5.64 18.47 5.39
CA LEU A 888 -5.50 19.92 5.20
C LEU A 888 -6.09 20.70 6.37
N LEU A 889 -7.30 20.35 6.83
CA LEU A 889 -7.95 20.96 8.01
C LEU A 889 -7.12 20.78 9.30
N ASP A 890 -6.48 19.61 9.50
CA ASP A 890 -5.59 19.40 10.64
C ASP A 890 -4.31 20.27 10.56
N GLY A 891 -3.82 20.58 9.35
CA GLY A 891 -2.75 21.56 9.11
C GLY A 891 -3.18 23.01 9.34
N VAL A 892 -4.39 23.40 8.93
CA VAL A 892 -4.97 24.73 9.23
C VAL A 892 -5.09 24.95 10.73
N ARG A 893 -5.44 23.93 11.51
CA ARG A 893 -5.45 24.02 12.99
C ARG A 893 -4.07 24.35 13.57
N TYR A 894 -2.99 23.85 12.97
CA TYR A 894 -1.63 24.21 13.38
C TYR A 894 -1.31 25.67 13.05
N LEU A 895 -1.60 26.11 11.82
CA LEU A 895 -1.35 27.47 11.34
C LEU A 895 -2.10 28.51 12.18
N VAL A 896 -3.41 28.36 12.37
CA VAL A 896 -4.26 29.38 13.01
C VAL A 896 -4.04 29.46 14.53
N VAL A 897 -3.69 28.35 15.19
CA VAL A 897 -3.62 28.29 16.66
C VAL A 897 -2.20 28.29 17.19
N TRP A 898 -1.33 27.44 16.63
CA TRP A 898 -0.02 27.20 17.23
C TRP A 898 1.03 28.19 16.74
N GLN A 899 0.99 28.63 15.47
CA GLN A 899 1.95 29.64 14.99
C GLN A 899 1.85 30.97 15.76
N PRO A 900 0.67 31.58 16.02
CA PRO A 900 0.60 32.81 16.81
C PRO A 900 1.12 32.65 18.24
N ILE A 901 0.87 31.50 18.88
CA ILE A 901 1.43 31.18 20.21
C ILE A 901 2.96 31.09 20.14
N ILE A 902 3.52 30.41 19.12
CA ILE A 902 4.97 30.24 18.95
C ILE A 902 5.62 31.59 18.66
N PHE A 903 5.10 32.40 17.74
CA PHE A 903 5.62 33.73 17.45
C PHE A 903 5.52 34.66 18.67
N GLY A 904 4.42 34.64 19.41
CA GLY A 904 4.30 35.40 20.66
C GLY A 904 5.30 34.96 21.74
N ALA A 905 5.58 33.66 21.84
CA ALA A 905 6.60 33.13 22.76
C ALA A 905 8.03 33.47 22.31
N VAL A 906 8.30 33.49 21.00
CA VAL A 906 9.60 33.90 20.44
C VAL A 906 9.81 35.41 20.61
N GLN A 907 8.79 36.24 20.37
CA GLN A 907 8.85 37.68 20.63
C GLN A 907 9.07 37.98 22.11
N LEU A 908 8.40 37.26 23.01
CA LEU A 908 8.65 37.34 24.45
C LEU A 908 10.09 36.92 24.79
N ALA A 909 10.65 35.92 24.11
CA ALA A 909 12.04 35.51 24.29
C ALA A 909 13.01 36.61 23.81
N TYR A 910 12.79 37.24 22.65
CA TYR A 910 13.64 38.35 22.19
C TYR A 910 13.62 39.52 23.16
N TYR A 911 12.43 39.94 23.62
CA TYR A 911 12.28 40.96 24.65
C TYR A 911 13.04 40.61 25.94
N VAL A 912 12.94 39.37 26.42
CA VAL A 912 13.63 38.89 27.65
C VAL A 912 15.15 38.79 27.47
N PHE A 913 15.64 38.47 26.27
CA PHE A 913 17.07 38.36 25.97
C PHE A 913 17.70 39.68 25.49
N GLY A 914 16.92 40.76 25.33
CA GLY A 914 17.40 42.05 24.81
C GLY A 914 17.84 41.97 23.34
N LEU A 915 17.13 41.17 22.54
CA LEU A 915 17.36 40.93 21.11
C LEU A 915 16.33 41.63 20.20
N ASP A 916 15.49 42.51 20.76
CA ASP A 916 14.52 43.34 20.03
C ASP A 916 15.16 44.63 19.47
#